data_AF-A0A3Q0JN88-F1
#
_entry.id   AF-A0A3Q0JN88-F1
#
_cell.length_a   1.000
_cell.length_b   1.000
_cell.length_c   1.000
_cell.angle_alpha   90.00
_cell.angle_beta   90.00
_cell.angle_gamma   90.00
#
_symmetry.space_group_name_H-M   'P 1'
#
loop_
_entity.id
_entity.type
_entity.pdbx_description
1 polymer ?
#
loop_
_entity_poly.entity_id
_entity_poly.type
_entity_poly.pdbx_seq_one_letter_code
_entity_poly.pdbx_strand_id
1 'polypeptide(L)'
;MSFWKCLNETVQEINKGESWSGRACCHMTLSERCQYSCITATAKVDLQHTCRQSDELDFFTCLEKQQTGDECCGNARTVECHRVCRAIFQSELTPSKEMRTGVVNACSSSSPKVMHCVKNFTKVAPVVNNHKHLHCCDKAPNLECKESCHKSLRAKLTDQEIIDNLQEGGCGPPLPHEKLWQCFLQGASEVSSSPVDREVSLSRIDRMGMDSAKLHCCYKAVSPACRRLCLKTFSNEWTKSWEDFDKDCLSQLSETVLENCLNEVEEPCELGCDGLGYCSNFNNRPTELFRSCTSQADDAARYDVALWAQQGTLSLPGLQLPVRNISRCSPETWKTIACILQIKPCHKRSHSNSICRDDCYELLSECLDWYRMPPGHSAASLCSRFSPDDPNAPCISLKSFMEPSDSPYQAPADQVTSPCRGDPCPVSHICSVNRNCHPRHHRTTCQPYQCTQGCKLGEVSQYLVPAGSYVRIPLTNGQKGCLKICQCSSHGVIEKCQPLPCFPLDSCVLGGKKIEHGTLFLMECNTCSCYAGEIVCTKKQCRNPTQTREIAFTSLPCNCVPHHVPVCGRNGVTYPNSCLAKCAGLSDSDFEFGPCTSKNPCESHPCSEGEVCLPSRQVCLSLLHKPCEQYTCVSARDSCSSHAYMPVCDTEGVQYNNLCYLVRYGKTLAYEGPCLVGCDRTGLVCGVDGNTYASECAAMAASVTVDYRGNCAALGYIGNAAEIQCRSDAIQCPPLVSPHCLGVTPPGACCPICAGALRVLYSQKQVDRALYALRGSAMSALSVH
;
A
#
# COMPACT_ATOMS: atom_id res chain seq x y z
N MET A 1 1.86 32.21 -45.01
CA MET A 1 2.38 33.46 -44.40
C MET A 1 1.99 33.66 -42.93
N SER A 2 0.96 33.00 -42.38
CA SER A 2 0.50 33.20 -40.99
C SER A 2 1.38 32.55 -39.92
N PHE A 3 1.95 31.37 -40.17
CA PHE A 3 2.79 30.65 -39.19
C PHE A 3 4.06 31.43 -38.83
N TRP A 4 4.82 31.89 -39.82
CA TRP A 4 6.03 32.68 -39.58
C TRP A 4 5.76 34.02 -38.92
N LYS A 5 4.58 34.60 -39.15
CA LYS A 5 4.15 35.82 -38.45
C LYS A 5 3.83 35.53 -36.98
N CYS A 6 3.08 34.46 -36.70
CA CYS A 6 2.78 34.01 -35.35
C CYS A 6 4.06 33.61 -34.57
N LEU A 7 4.99 32.90 -35.20
CA LEU A 7 6.26 32.53 -34.56
C LEU A 7 7.11 33.76 -34.25
N ASN A 8 7.17 34.73 -35.16
CA ASN A 8 7.91 35.97 -34.93
C ASN A 8 7.25 36.84 -33.84
N GLU A 9 5.91 36.84 -33.77
CA GLU A 9 5.15 37.48 -32.69
C GLU A 9 5.40 36.77 -31.33
N THR A 10 5.37 35.44 -31.27
CA THR A 10 5.67 34.68 -30.04
C THR A 10 7.10 34.87 -29.58
N VAL A 11 8.09 34.84 -30.49
CA VAL A 11 9.49 35.10 -30.16
C VAL A 11 9.69 36.54 -29.69
N GLN A 12 8.97 37.51 -30.28
CA GLN A 12 8.98 38.89 -29.81
C GLN A 12 8.38 39.03 -28.41
N GLU A 13 7.28 38.35 -28.07
CA GLU A 13 6.72 38.36 -26.71
C GLU A 13 7.62 37.67 -25.68
N ILE A 14 8.27 36.54 -26.04
CA ILE A 14 9.22 35.83 -25.17
C ILE A 14 10.45 36.70 -24.87
N ASN A 15 10.94 37.45 -25.87
CA ASN A 15 12.12 38.31 -25.72
C ASN A 15 11.84 39.58 -24.89
N LYS A 16 10.58 40.02 -24.74
CA LYS A 16 10.24 41.19 -23.93
C LYS A 16 10.54 41.00 -22.43
N GLY A 17 10.49 39.76 -21.93
CA GLY A 17 10.69 39.43 -20.52
C GLY A 17 12.09 38.86 -20.18
N GLU A 18 13.04 38.85 -21.12
CA GLU A 18 14.36 38.21 -20.92
C GLU A 18 15.18 38.84 -19.78
N SER A 19 14.97 40.14 -19.52
CA SER A 19 15.65 40.88 -18.46
C SER A 19 15.01 40.73 -17.07
N TRP A 20 13.88 40.05 -16.97
CA TRP A 20 13.17 39.85 -15.70
C TRP A 20 13.73 38.65 -14.93
N SER A 21 14.28 38.90 -13.74
CA SER A 21 14.91 37.88 -12.90
C SER A 21 13.97 36.77 -12.44
N GLY A 22 12.66 37.06 -12.34
CA GLY A 22 11.63 36.10 -11.99
C GLY A 22 11.47 34.97 -13.01
N ARG A 23 12.00 35.13 -14.22
CA ARG A 23 11.97 34.10 -15.27
C ARG A 23 12.69 32.81 -14.89
N ALA A 24 13.72 32.92 -14.06
CA ALA A 24 14.44 31.76 -13.53
C ALA A 24 13.50 30.82 -12.73
N CYS A 25 12.44 31.37 -12.14
CA CYS A 25 11.46 30.62 -11.35
C CYS A 25 10.35 29.97 -12.20
N CYS A 26 10.21 30.28 -13.49
CA CYS A 26 9.07 29.80 -14.30
C CYS A 26 9.01 28.28 -14.45
N HIS A 27 10.14 27.57 -14.32
CA HIS A 27 10.19 26.11 -14.36
C HIS A 27 9.54 25.45 -13.13
N MET A 28 9.29 26.21 -12.06
CA MET A 28 8.71 25.73 -10.80
C MET A 28 7.18 25.87 -10.76
N THR A 29 6.55 26.30 -11.85
CA THR A 29 5.09 26.42 -11.94
C THR A 29 4.45 25.06 -12.19
N LEU A 30 3.37 24.75 -11.48
CA LEU A 30 2.62 23.50 -11.56
C LEU A 30 1.56 23.53 -12.68
N SER A 31 1.05 24.73 -13.02
CA SER A 31 0.06 24.93 -14.08
C SER A 31 0.68 25.45 -15.39
N GLU A 32 0.41 24.77 -16.51
CA GLU A 32 0.88 25.17 -17.85
C GLU A 32 0.45 26.60 -18.25
N ARG A 33 -0.73 27.06 -17.80
CA ARG A 33 -1.19 28.44 -18.03
C ARG A 33 -0.35 29.45 -17.25
N CYS A 34 0.02 29.12 -16.02
CA CYS A 34 0.87 29.97 -15.20
C CYS A 34 2.31 29.98 -15.74
N GLN A 35 2.80 28.83 -16.21
CA GLN A 35 4.10 28.70 -16.85
C GLN A 35 4.21 29.60 -18.08
N TYR A 36 3.22 29.57 -18.98
CA TYR A 36 3.19 30.41 -20.15
C TYR A 36 3.16 31.90 -19.78
N SER A 37 2.29 32.30 -18.85
CA SER A 37 2.23 33.69 -18.37
C SER A 37 3.53 34.13 -17.70
N CYS A 38 4.24 33.24 -17.00
CA CYS A 38 5.54 33.52 -16.40
C CYS A 38 6.63 33.77 -17.45
N ILE A 39 6.69 32.93 -18.48
CA ILE A 39 7.70 33.04 -19.55
C ILE A 39 7.56 34.35 -20.33
N THR A 40 6.33 34.86 -20.45
CA THR A 40 6.02 36.13 -21.14
C THR A 40 5.90 37.34 -20.20
N ALA A 41 6.00 37.15 -18.88
CA ALA A 41 5.85 38.24 -17.93
C ALA A 41 7.08 39.15 -17.88
N THR A 42 6.84 40.42 -17.57
CA THR A 42 7.89 41.43 -17.39
C THR A 42 7.97 41.94 -15.95
N ALA A 43 6.92 41.71 -15.15
CA ALA A 43 6.89 41.96 -13.72
C ALA A 43 5.96 40.99 -12.98
N LYS A 44 6.13 40.86 -11.66
CA LYS A 44 5.28 40.03 -10.78
C LYS A 44 3.78 40.39 -10.88
N VAL A 45 3.45 41.63 -11.21
CA VAL A 45 2.06 42.12 -11.34
C VAL A 45 1.33 41.46 -12.52
N ASP A 46 2.06 41.12 -13.60
CA ASP A 46 1.50 40.49 -14.81
C ASP A 46 0.96 39.08 -14.52
N LEU A 47 1.34 38.49 -13.38
CA LEU A 47 0.96 37.13 -12.97
C LEU A 47 -0.27 37.08 -12.06
N GLN A 48 -0.69 38.20 -11.46
CA GLN A 48 -1.73 38.23 -10.43
C GLN A 48 -3.10 37.75 -10.91
N HIS A 49 -3.38 37.86 -12.21
CA HIS A 49 -4.66 37.46 -12.81
C HIS A 49 -4.68 36.03 -13.35
N THR A 50 -3.51 35.41 -13.56
CA THR A 50 -3.39 34.07 -14.17
C THR A 50 -2.82 33.02 -13.22
N CYS A 51 -1.94 33.42 -12.30
CA CYS A 51 -1.30 32.56 -11.31
C CYS A 51 -1.81 32.90 -9.90
N ARG A 52 -2.41 31.93 -9.21
CA ARG A 52 -2.88 32.12 -7.83
C ARG A 52 -1.81 31.71 -6.83
N GLN A 53 -1.48 32.60 -5.88
CA GLN A 53 -0.39 32.38 -4.92
C GLN A 53 -0.59 31.17 -3.98
N SER A 54 -1.82 30.79 -3.67
CA SER A 54 -2.12 29.59 -2.86
C SER A 54 -1.83 28.28 -3.57
N ASP A 55 -1.82 28.29 -4.90
CA ASP A 55 -1.76 27.08 -5.72
C ASP A 55 -0.32 26.83 -6.22
N GLU A 56 0.56 27.83 -6.11
CA GLU A 56 1.92 27.87 -6.69
C GLU A 56 2.94 28.41 -5.64
N LEU A 57 2.93 27.84 -4.43
CA LEU A 57 3.64 28.40 -3.26
C LEU A 57 5.17 28.52 -3.46
N ASP A 58 5.81 27.48 -3.97
CA ASP A 58 7.27 27.45 -4.17
C ASP A 58 7.70 28.42 -5.28
N PHE A 59 6.90 28.53 -6.34
CA PHE A 59 7.08 29.49 -7.42
C PHE A 59 7.03 30.93 -6.91
N PHE A 60 6.01 31.31 -6.14
CA PHE A 60 5.92 32.67 -5.59
C PHE A 60 7.01 32.96 -4.55
N THR A 61 7.45 31.94 -3.80
CA THR A 61 8.59 32.03 -2.88
C THR A 61 9.89 32.32 -3.63
N CYS A 62 10.13 31.63 -4.75
CA CYS A 62 11.26 31.90 -5.63
C CYS A 62 11.20 33.32 -6.21
N LEU A 63 10.02 33.78 -6.67
CA LEU A 63 9.84 35.14 -7.19
C LEU A 63 10.19 36.22 -6.16
N GLU A 64 9.78 36.04 -4.90
CA GLU A 64 10.11 36.98 -3.81
C GLU A 64 11.60 36.98 -3.47
N LYS A 65 12.24 35.81 -3.53
CA LYS A 65 13.69 35.68 -3.36
C LYS A 65 14.46 36.38 -4.49
N GLN A 66 14.04 36.21 -5.75
CA GLN A 66 14.63 36.91 -6.88
C GLN A 66 14.45 38.43 -6.76
N GLN A 67 13.23 38.89 -6.46
CA GLN A 67 12.94 40.32 -6.29
C GLN A 67 13.78 40.95 -5.16
N THR A 68 13.93 40.25 -4.03
CA THR A 68 14.81 40.70 -2.95
C THR A 68 16.26 40.76 -3.42
N GLY A 69 16.71 39.80 -4.23
CA GLY A 69 18.03 39.79 -4.86
C GLY A 69 18.25 40.94 -5.85
N ASP A 70 17.23 41.33 -6.63
CA ASP A 70 17.27 42.49 -7.51
C ASP A 70 17.50 43.79 -6.73
N GLU A 71 16.70 44.00 -5.70
CA GLU A 71 16.78 45.19 -4.84
C GLU A 71 18.11 45.22 -4.07
N CYS A 72 18.57 44.06 -3.61
CA CYS A 72 19.81 43.91 -2.85
C CYS A 72 21.04 44.14 -3.73
N CYS A 73 21.16 43.40 -4.83
CA CYS A 73 22.33 43.40 -5.70
C CYS A 73 22.37 44.59 -6.66
N GLY A 74 21.23 45.21 -6.96
CA GLY A 74 21.16 46.44 -7.77
C GLY A 74 21.90 47.63 -7.16
N ASN A 75 22.21 47.58 -5.86
CA ASN A 75 23.02 48.57 -5.17
C ASN A 75 24.55 48.37 -5.33
N ALA A 76 24.98 47.37 -6.12
CA ALA A 76 26.40 47.08 -6.35
C ALA A 76 27.06 48.11 -7.28
N ARG A 77 28.22 48.61 -6.87
CA ARG A 77 28.98 49.63 -7.63
C ARG A 77 29.95 49.05 -8.65
N THR A 78 30.23 47.75 -8.59
CA THR A 78 31.10 47.05 -9.55
C THR A 78 30.36 45.87 -10.16
N VAL A 79 30.65 45.59 -11.44
CA VAL A 79 30.05 44.46 -12.18
C VAL A 79 30.37 43.14 -11.49
N GLU A 80 31.56 43.01 -10.92
CA GLU A 80 31.97 41.81 -10.20
C GLU A 80 31.21 41.63 -8.88
N CYS A 81 31.00 42.70 -8.11
CA CYS A 81 30.16 42.63 -6.92
C CYS A 81 28.70 42.30 -7.26
N HIS A 82 28.16 42.89 -8.33
CA HIS A 82 26.81 42.61 -8.79
C HIS A 82 26.65 41.13 -9.16
N ARG A 83 27.61 40.57 -9.92
CA ARG A 83 27.60 39.18 -10.37
C ARG A 83 27.66 38.19 -9.21
N VAL A 84 28.61 38.37 -8.28
CA VAL A 84 28.79 37.46 -7.14
C VAL A 84 27.65 37.59 -6.13
N CYS A 85 27.07 38.80 -5.97
CA CYS A 85 25.85 38.99 -5.18
C CYS A 85 24.66 38.24 -5.79
N ARG A 86 24.44 38.34 -7.11
CA ARG A 86 23.32 37.67 -7.79
C ARG A 86 23.36 36.15 -7.67
N ALA A 87 24.56 35.56 -7.72
CA ALA A 87 24.75 34.13 -7.56
C ALA A 87 24.20 33.59 -6.22
N ILE A 88 24.18 34.40 -5.16
CA ILE A 88 23.60 34.02 -3.86
C ILE A 88 22.08 33.86 -3.92
N PHE A 89 21.39 34.75 -4.64
CA PHE A 89 19.93 34.74 -4.71
C PHE A 89 19.39 33.79 -5.78
N GLN A 90 20.22 33.41 -6.76
CA GLN A 90 19.89 32.40 -7.79
C GLN A 90 20.01 30.95 -7.31
N SER A 91 20.84 30.68 -6.30
CA SER A 91 20.98 29.34 -5.72
C SER A 91 19.80 28.98 -4.85
N GLU A 92 19.21 27.79 -5.01
CA GLU A 92 18.15 27.26 -4.14
C GLU A 92 18.67 26.84 -2.75
N LEU A 93 19.96 26.52 -2.65
CA LEU A 93 20.62 26.06 -1.43
C LEU A 93 21.14 27.22 -0.57
N THR A 94 21.43 26.94 0.71
CA THR A 94 22.08 27.89 1.61
C THR A 94 23.46 28.30 1.05
N PRO A 95 23.85 29.59 1.14
CA PRO A 95 25.08 30.05 0.49
C PRO A 95 26.34 29.37 1.05
N SER A 96 27.13 28.75 0.17
CA SER A 96 28.38 28.06 0.54
C SER A 96 29.41 29.03 1.13
N LYS A 97 30.41 28.50 1.85
CA LYS A 97 31.53 29.29 2.41
C LYS A 97 32.26 30.08 1.32
N GLU A 98 32.43 29.47 0.15
CA GLU A 98 33.06 30.06 -1.05
C GLU A 98 32.24 31.21 -1.64
N MET A 99 30.91 31.07 -1.71
CA MET A 99 30.03 32.15 -2.17
C MET A 99 30.04 33.33 -1.18
N ARG A 100 30.07 33.04 0.13
CA ARG A 100 30.16 34.06 1.19
C ARG A 100 31.49 34.81 1.17
N THR A 101 32.61 34.11 1.07
CA THR A 101 33.94 34.73 0.95
C THR A 101 34.09 35.47 -0.38
N GLY A 102 33.52 34.95 -1.47
CA GLY A 102 33.45 35.62 -2.76
C GLY A 102 32.77 36.99 -2.68
N VAL A 103 31.60 37.09 -2.02
CA VAL A 103 30.93 38.39 -1.83
C VAL A 103 31.73 39.32 -0.93
N VAL A 104 32.32 38.82 0.16
CA VAL A 104 33.17 39.65 1.04
C VAL A 104 34.36 40.21 0.26
N ASN A 105 35.03 39.41 -0.55
CA ASN A 105 36.19 39.84 -1.32
C ASN A 105 35.82 40.83 -2.43
N ALA A 106 34.70 40.61 -3.13
CA ALA A 106 34.29 41.46 -4.25
C ALA A 106 33.55 42.75 -3.84
N CYS A 107 32.82 42.75 -2.72
CA CYS A 107 31.89 43.83 -2.34
C CYS A 107 32.31 44.63 -1.10
N SER A 108 33.26 44.16 -0.27
CA SER A 108 33.60 44.80 1.02
C SER A 108 34.10 46.24 0.93
N SER A 109 34.94 46.54 -0.06
CA SER A 109 35.54 47.87 -0.26
C SER A 109 34.67 48.79 -1.11
N SER A 110 33.87 48.23 -2.02
CA SER A 110 33.20 48.97 -3.08
C SER A 110 31.71 49.22 -2.83
N SER A 111 31.01 48.33 -2.10
CA SER A 111 29.53 48.32 -2.04
C SER A 111 28.99 47.95 -0.64
N PRO A 112 29.10 48.83 0.37
CA PRO A 112 28.72 48.52 1.76
C PRO A 112 27.21 48.28 1.96
N LYS A 113 26.34 48.87 1.13
CA LYS A 113 24.88 48.63 1.17
C LYS A 113 24.53 47.19 0.76
N VAL A 114 25.19 46.67 -0.27
CA VAL A 114 25.06 45.27 -0.70
C VAL A 114 25.56 44.34 0.40
N MET A 115 26.72 44.66 1.00
CA MET A 115 27.27 43.88 2.12
C MET A 115 26.32 43.81 3.32
N HIS A 116 25.65 44.91 3.67
CA HIS A 116 24.69 44.91 4.77
C HIS A 116 23.44 44.08 4.45
N CYS A 117 22.92 44.22 3.23
CA CYS A 117 21.76 43.49 2.76
C CYS A 117 22.03 41.97 2.69
N VAL A 118 23.12 41.56 2.03
CA VAL A 118 23.54 40.16 1.93
C VAL A 118 23.81 39.59 3.33
N LYS A 119 24.40 40.36 4.25
CA LYS A 119 24.67 39.91 5.62
C LYS A 119 23.41 39.57 6.43
N ASN A 120 22.27 40.20 6.14
CA ASN A 120 20.99 39.81 6.75
C ASN A 120 20.43 38.52 6.14
N PHE A 121 20.72 38.26 4.85
CA PHE A 121 20.30 37.05 4.14
C PHE A 121 21.23 35.84 4.39
N THR A 122 22.52 36.09 4.68
CA THR A 122 23.54 35.08 5.01
C THR A 122 23.76 34.93 6.52
N LYS A 123 22.91 35.56 7.35
CA LYS A 123 22.93 35.40 8.81
C LYS A 123 22.38 34.02 9.15
N VAL A 124 23.25 33.02 9.11
CA VAL A 124 22.96 31.71 9.69
C VAL A 124 23.17 31.83 11.19
N ALA A 125 22.17 31.44 11.97
CA ALA A 125 22.29 31.41 13.43
C ALA A 125 23.47 30.49 13.81
N PRO A 126 24.46 30.95 14.60
CA PRO A 126 25.50 30.05 15.08
C PRO A 126 24.87 28.96 15.92
N VAL A 127 25.35 27.73 15.76
CA VAL A 127 24.83 26.55 16.46
C VAL A 127 24.95 26.78 17.96
N VAL A 128 23.80 26.87 18.62
CA VAL A 128 23.74 26.96 20.07
C VAL A 128 24.05 25.55 20.58
N ASN A 129 25.28 25.36 21.08
CA ASN A 129 25.74 24.24 21.90
C ASN A 129 26.68 23.18 21.25
N ASN A 130 27.71 23.61 20.50
CA ASN A 130 28.78 22.72 19.95
C ASN A 130 29.53 21.90 21.01
N HIS A 131 29.53 22.33 22.28
CA HIS A 131 30.22 21.63 23.36
C HIS A 131 29.62 20.24 23.67
N LYS A 132 28.36 19.98 23.30
CA LYS A 132 27.70 18.70 23.55
C LYS A 132 28.31 17.55 22.73
N HIS A 133 28.87 17.84 21.56
CA HIS A 133 29.40 16.83 20.64
C HIS A 133 30.92 16.61 20.74
N LEU A 134 31.58 17.26 21.70
CA LEU A 134 33.03 17.08 21.95
C LEU A 134 33.40 15.61 22.21
N HIS A 135 32.52 14.85 22.86
CA HIS A 135 32.71 13.42 23.12
C HIS A 135 32.66 12.55 21.84
N CYS A 136 32.05 13.05 20.76
CA CYS A 136 32.03 12.35 19.47
C CYS A 136 33.40 12.40 18.80
N CYS A 137 34.19 13.47 18.99
CA CYS A 137 35.55 13.57 18.46
C CYS A 137 36.49 12.47 18.98
N ASP A 138 36.18 11.86 20.12
CA ASP A 138 36.97 10.74 20.65
C ASP A 138 36.77 9.43 19.85
N LYS A 139 35.77 9.38 18.96
CA LYS A 139 35.49 8.26 18.05
C LYS A 139 36.10 8.45 16.65
N ALA A 140 36.94 9.47 16.47
CA ALA A 140 37.62 9.76 15.22
C ALA A 140 38.56 8.62 14.77
N PRO A 141 38.68 8.38 13.46
CA PRO A 141 39.47 7.27 12.91
C PRO A 141 40.99 7.45 13.06
N ASN A 142 41.48 8.69 13.17
CA ASN A 142 42.90 9.01 13.32
C ASN A 142 43.12 10.21 14.27
N LEU A 143 44.35 10.39 14.74
CA LEU A 143 44.70 11.42 15.73
C LEU A 143 44.58 12.84 15.18
N GLU A 144 44.86 13.03 13.88
CA GLU A 144 44.80 14.31 13.17
C GLU A 144 43.34 14.81 13.03
N CYS A 145 42.41 13.90 12.72
CA CYS A 145 40.98 14.14 12.73
C CYS A 145 40.48 14.41 14.15
N LYS A 146 40.95 13.67 15.15
CA LYS A 146 40.57 13.87 16.54
C LYS A 146 40.90 15.30 17.00
N GLU A 147 42.12 15.76 16.74
CA GLU A 147 42.56 17.11 17.09
C GLU A 147 41.82 18.20 16.30
N SER A 148 41.64 18.00 14.99
CA SER A 148 40.89 18.91 14.12
C SER A 148 39.42 19.01 14.53
N CYS A 149 38.82 17.90 15.01
CA CYS A 149 37.46 17.84 15.51
C CYS A 149 37.29 18.60 16.82
N HIS A 150 38.17 18.37 17.80
CA HIS A 150 38.15 19.11 19.06
C HIS A 150 38.36 20.62 18.85
N LYS A 151 39.22 21.00 17.90
CA LYS A 151 39.48 22.40 17.52
C LYS A 151 38.27 23.05 16.84
N SER A 152 37.62 22.35 15.92
CA SER A 152 36.48 22.85 15.16
C SER A 152 35.22 23.01 16.02
N LEU A 153 34.93 22.06 16.92
CA LEU A 153 33.77 22.14 17.81
C LEU A 153 33.92 23.16 18.95
N ARG A 154 35.15 23.57 19.29
CA ARG A 154 35.39 24.67 20.26
C ARG A 154 35.29 26.05 19.61
N ALA A 155 35.30 26.13 18.28
CA ALA A 155 35.17 27.37 17.54
C ALA A 155 33.70 27.72 17.27
N LYS A 156 33.38 29.02 17.21
CA LYS A 156 32.04 29.52 16.86
C LYS A 156 31.84 29.50 15.34
N LEU A 157 31.70 28.31 14.77
CA LEU A 157 31.54 28.03 13.34
C LEU A 157 30.12 27.50 13.03
N THR A 158 29.69 27.57 11.77
CA THR A 158 28.43 26.98 11.27
C THR A 158 28.54 25.47 11.01
N ASP A 159 27.43 24.73 10.96
CA ASP A 159 27.44 23.26 10.73
C ASP A 159 28.25 22.86 9.48
N GLN A 160 28.08 23.62 8.39
CA GLN A 160 28.82 23.38 7.15
C GLN A 160 30.34 23.65 7.32
N GLU A 161 30.72 24.71 8.02
CA GLU A 161 32.14 25.02 8.28
C GLU A 161 32.80 24.02 9.24
N ILE A 162 32.03 23.42 10.14
CA ILE A 162 32.50 22.33 11.00
C ILE A 162 32.75 21.08 10.15
N ILE A 163 31.82 20.73 9.25
CA ILE A 163 31.96 19.57 8.36
C ILE A 163 33.14 19.74 7.41
N ASP A 164 33.30 20.91 6.79
CA ASP A 164 34.39 21.19 5.86
C ASP A 164 35.76 21.14 6.57
N ASN A 165 35.88 21.73 7.78
CA ASN A 165 37.13 21.69 8.55
C ASN A 165 37.46 20.28 9.08
N LEU A 166 36.44 19.46 9.36
CA LEU A 166 36.62 18.05 9.72
C LEU A 166 37.13 17.24 8.53
N GLN A 167 36.56 17.46 7.33
CA GLN A 167 37.00 16.83 6.09
C GLN A 167 38.45 17.20 5.75
N GLU A 168 38.79 18.49 5.79
CA GLU A 168 40.17 18.98 5.57
C GLU A 168 41.14 18.49 6.65
N GLY A 169 40.65 18.31 7.88
CA GLY A 169 41.41 17.78 9.02
C GLY A 169 41.58 16.26 9.03
N GLY A 170 41.28 15.57 7.93
CA GLY A 170 41.52 14.13 7.78
C GLY A 170 40.41 13.22 8.34
N CYS A 171 39.20 13.75 8.60
CA CYS A 171 38.05 12.97 9.06
C CYS A 171 37.22 12.32 7.94
N GLY A 172 37.53 12.60 6.66
CA GLY A 172 36.78 12.08 5.52
C GLY A 172 35.37 12.68 5.38
N PRO A 173 34.65 12.37 4.28
CA PRO A 173 33.30 12.86 4.06
C PRO A 173 32.30 12.25 5.08
N PRO A 174 31.18 12.92 5.40
CA PRO A 174 30.21 12.46 6.38
C PRO A 174 29.47 11.22 5.88
N LEU A 175 30.06 10.06 6.16
CA LEU A 175 29.53 8.76 5.75
C LEU A 175 28.73 8.13 6.91
N PRO A 176 27.47 7.69 6.68
CA PRO A 176 26.59 7.17 7.74
C PRO A 176 27.10 5.91 8.45
N HIS A 177 28.08 5.21 7.86
CA HIS A 177 28.69 4.00 8.42
C HIS A 177 29.92 4.29 9.30
N GLU A 178 30.38 5.54 9.39
CA GLU A 178 31.54 5.91 10.18
C GLU A 178 31.16 6.36 11.60
N LYS A 179 31.86 5.79 12.60
CA LYS A 179 31.55 5.94 14.03
C LYS A 179 31.56 7.38 14.55
N LEU A 180 32.40 8.24 13.96
CA LEU A 180 32.46 9.67 14.27
C LEU A 180 31.16 10.37 13.84
N TRP A 181 30.77 10.18 12.58
CA TRP A 181 29.62 10.83 11.96
C TRP A 181 28.29 10.29 12.49
N GLN A 182 28.21 8.99 12.80
CA GLN A 182 27.07 8.39 13.50
C GLN A 182 26.77 9.07 14.85
N CYS A 183 27.81 9.44 15.59
CA CYS A 183 27.67 10.12 16.88
C CYS A 183 27.14 11.55 16.73
N PHE A 184 27.58 12.28 15.70
CA PHE A 184 27.04 13.62 15.40
C PHE A 184 25.58 13.57 14.96
N LEU A 185 25.21 12.61 14.10
CA LEU A 185 23.85 12.44 13.59
C LEU A 185 22.84 12.03 14.68
N GLN A 186 23.28 11.29 15.70
CA GLN A 186 22.44 10.90 16.85
C GLN A 186 22.22 12.05 17.85
N GLY A 187 23.05 13.08 17.82
CA GLY A 187 23.04 14.18 18.80
C GLY A 187 21.93 15.22 18.62
N ALA A 188 21.25 15.26 17.47
CA ALA A 188 20.14 16.18 17.20
C ALA A 188 18.84 15.84 17.96
N SER A 189 18.76 14.65 18.58
CA SER A 189 17.56 14.15 19.26
C SER A 189 17.52 14.45 20.77
N GLU A 190 18.43 15.25 21.33
CA GLU A 190 18.39 15.57 22.76
C GLU A 190 18.55 17.08 23.10
N VAL A 191 17.41 17.69 23.42
CA VAL A 191 17.15 18.79 24.39
C VAL A 191 17.48 20.25 24.02
N SER A 192 16.42 21.01 23.67
CA SER A 192 16.04 22.30 24.29
C SER A 192 14.53 22.58 24.02
N SER A 193 13.62 22.24 24.95
CA SER A 193 12.94 23.17 25.87
C SER A 193 12.30 24.42 25.22
N SER A 194 11.08 24.26 24.69
CA SER A 194 10.00 25.26 24.69
C SER A 194 8.67 24.51 24.93
N PRO A 195 7.81 24.92 25.88
CA PRO A 195 6.74 24.08 26.42
C PRO A 195 5.40 24.26 25.69
N VAL A 196 5.33 24.03 24.37
CA VAL A 196 4.04 24.01 23.65
C VAL A 196 3.90 22.86 22.64
N ASP A 197 4.98 22.35 22.03
CA ASP A 197 4.87 21.32 20.96
C ASP A 197 5.28 19.89 21.36
N ARG A 198 5.49 19.61 22.65
CA ARG A 198 6.10 18.36 23.13
C ARG A 198 5.18 17.14 23.23
N GLU A 199 3.89 17.24 22.94
CA GLU A 199 2.96 16.11 23.06
C GLU A 199 2.81 15.27 21.77
N VAL A 200 3.23 15.75 20.60
CA VAL A 200 2.85 15.09 19.33
C VAL A 200 3.92 14.11 18.79
N SER A 201 5.21 14.46 18.85
CA SER A 201 6.29 13.71 18.15
C SER A 201 6.84 12.51 18.94
N LEU A 202 7.00 12.61 20.26
CA LEU A 202 7.36 11.46 21.12
C LEU A 202 6.25 10.38 21.15
N SER A 203 5.02 10.75 20.77
CA SER A 203 3.87 9.85 20.84
C SER A 203 3.82 8.82 19.70
N ARG A 204 4.36 9.09 18.51
CA ARG A 204 4.14 8.22 17.33
C ARG A 204 4.97 6.93 17.35
N ILE A 205 6.25 7.02 17.71
CA ILE A 205 7.14 5.83 17.80
C ILE A 205 6.68 4.90 18.92
N ASP A 206 6.34 5.42 20.10
CA ASP A 206 5.78 4.60 21.20
C ASP A 206 4.40 4.02 20.85
N ARG A 207 3.60 4.73 20.04
CA ARG A 207 2.27 4.28 19.59
C ARG A 207 2.30 3.32 18.40
N MET A 208 3.36 3.21 17.61
CA MET A 208 3.32 2.43 16.36
C MET A 208 4.58 1.58 16.11
N GLY A 209 5.70 1.91 16.73
CA GLY A 209 7.01 1.41 16.31
C GLY A 209 7.52 2.12 15.05
N MET A 210 8.76 1.83 14.66
CA MET A 210 9.39 2.43 13.49
C MET A 210 8.75 1.97 12.18
N ASP A 211 8.51 0.65 12.06
CA ASP A 211 7.81 0.05 10.92
C ASP A 211 6.87 -1.06 11.42
N SER A 212 5.61 -0.68 11.64
CA SER A 212 4.58 -1.61 12.11
C SER A 212 4.28 -2.72 11.10
N ALA A 213 4.45 -2.47 9.80
CA ALA A 213 4.20 -3.46 8.76
C ALA A 213 5.28 -4.57 8.83
N LYS A 214 6.56 -4.18 8.88
CA LYS A 214 7.68 -5.13 9.04
C LYS A 214 7.69 -5.81 10.42
N LEU A 215 7.17 -5.18 11.48
CA LEU A 215 7.00 -5.82 12.79
C LEU A 215 6.09 -7.06 12.77
N HIS A 216 5.08 -7.12 11.88
CA HIS A 216 4.25 -8.33 11.74
C HIS A 216 5.05 -9.52 11.20
N CYS A 217 6.08 -9.27 10.40
CA CYS A 217 6.95 -10.30 9.86
C CYS A 217 7.87 -10.92 10.92
N CYS A 218 8.26 -10.18 11.97
CA CYS A 218 9.21 -10.67 12.97
C CYS A 218 8.76 -11.97 13.69
N TYR A 219 7.45 -12.24 13.77
CA TYR A 219 6.94 -13.47 14.36
C TYR A 219 7.05 -14.69 13.43
N LYS A 220 7.31 -14.48 12.12
CA LYS A 220 7.61 -15.53 11.13
C LYS A 220 9.04 -16.07 11.25
N ALA A 221 9.90 -15.40 12.00
CA ALA A 221 11.26 -15.84 12.25
C ALA A 221 11.30 -17.21 12.93
N VAL A 222 12.10 -18.11 12.36
CA VAL A 222 12.31 -19.49 12.83
C VAL A 222 13.11 -19.46 14.13
N SER A 223 14.22 -18.73 14.14
CA SER A 223 15.11 -18.55 15.28
C SER A 223 14.54 -17.56 16.30
N PRO A 224 14.50 -17.92 17.60
CA PRO A 224 14.19 -16.97 18.66
C PRO A 224 15.16 -15.78 18.73
N ALA A 225 16.43 -15.95 18.31
CA ALA A 225 17.40 -14.87 18.27
C ALA A 225 17.01 -13.82 17.20
N CYS A 226 16.73 -14.28 15.99
CA CYS A 226 16.33 -13.40 14.88
C CYS A 226 15.00 -12.71 15.11
N ARG A 227 14.04 -13.40 15.73
CA ARG A 227 12.80 -12.77 16.18
C ARG A 227 13.03 -11.59 17.12
N ARG A 228 13.88 -11.75 18.13
CA ARG A 228 14.17 -10.66 19.09
C ARG A 228 14.87 -9.50 18.41
N LEU A 229 15.83 -9.81 17.54
CA LEU A 229 16.60 -8.81 16.82
C LEU A 229 15.73 -8.03 15.83
N CYS A 230 14.86 -8.72 15.08
CA CYS A 230 13.84 -8.11 14.22
C CYS A 230 12.90 -7.19 15.01
N LEU A 231 12.32 -7.69 16.11
CA LEU A 231 11.40 -6.90 16.94
C LEU A 231 12.07 -5.62 17.46
N LYS A 232 13.33 -5.74 17.89
CA LYS A 232 14.15 -4.62 18.37
C LYS A 232 14.45 -3.60 17.26
N THR A 233 14.76 -4.10 16.07
CA THR A 233 15.09 -3.29 14.89
C THR A 233 13.89 -2.45 14.46
N PHE A 234 12.72 -3.06 14.31
CA PHE A 234 11.53 -2.35 13.79
C PHE A 234 10.68 -1.68 14.88
N SER A 235 10.98 -1.88 16.18
CA SER A 235 10.30 -1.17 17.27
C SER A 235 10.82 0.26 17.42
N ASN A 236 12.06 0.41 17.85
CA ASN A 236 12.62 1.70 18.29
C ASN A 236 14.16 1.77 18.21
N GLU A 237 14.86 0.68 17.91
CA GLU A 237 16.33 0.60 17.94
C GLU A 237 16.95 0.24 16.58
N TRP A 238 16.28 0.59 15.47
CA TRP A 238 16.72 0.33 14.09
C TRP A 238 18.21 0.59 13.87
N THR A 239 18.67 1.80 14.17
CA THR A 239 20.05 2.22 13.91
C THR A 239 21.11 1.42 14.66
N LYS A 240 20.76 0.83 15.81
CA LYS A 240 21.69 0.06 16.64
C LYS A 240 21.67 -1.44 16.34
N SER A 241 20.59 -1.93 15.74
CA SER A 241 20.35 -3.38 15.59
C SER A 241 20.25 -3.84 14.14
N TRP A 242 20.18 -2.93 13.16
CA TRP A 242 20.09 -3.27 11.75
C TRP A 242 21.29 -4.07 11.22
N GLU A 243 22.52 -3.66 11.54
CA GLU A 243 23.72 -4.38 11.05
C GLU A 243 23.77 -5.82 11.57
N ASP A 244 23.51 -6.00 12.87
CA ASP A 244 23.41 -7.33 13.47
C ASP A 244 22.25 -8.11 12.86
N PHE A 245 21.10 -7.46 12.59
CA PHE A 245 19.92 -8.10 12.02
C PHE A 245 20.15 -8.59 10.59
N ASP A 246 20.71 -7.73 9.74
CA ASP A 246 21.03 -8.05 8.35
C ASP A 246 22.01 -9.22 8.27
N LYS A 247 23.10 -9.12 9.04
CA LYS A 247 24.15 -10.14 9.07
C LYS A 247 23.68 -11.44 9.70
N ASP A 248 23.07 -11.41 10.88
CA ASP A 248 22.79 -12.63 11.64
C ASP A 248 21.44 -13.26 11.27
N CYS A 249 20.58 -12.59 10.49
CA CYS A 249 19.25 -13.10 10.16
C CYS A 249 18.92 -13.06 8.67
N LEU A 250 19.03 -11.91 8.02
CA LEU A 250 18.69 -11.81 6.59
C LEU A 250 19.69 -12.56 5.70
N SER A 251 20.93 -12.71 6.15
CA SER A 251 21.93 -13.51 5.44
C SER A 251 21.79 -15.03 5.65
N GLN A 252 20.96 -15.48 6.61
CA GLN A 252 20.83 -16.90 6.97
C GLN A 252 19.77 -17.64 6.15
N LEU A 253 20.16 -18.77 5.56
CA LEU A 253 19.29 -19.64 4.75
C LEU A 253 18.11 -20.24 5.53
N SER A 254 18.21 -20.33 6.86
CA SER A 254 17.13 -20.85 7.70
C SER A 254 15.98 -19.87 7.91
N GLU A 255 16.17 -18.58 7.61
CA GLU A 255 15.20 -17.50 7.89
C GLU A 255 14.44 -17.01 6.63
N THR A 256 14.37 -17.84 5.58
CA THR A 256 13.70 -17.50 4.31
C THR A 256 12.25 -17.07 4.47
N VAL A 257 11.51 -17.59 5.46
CA VAL A 257 10.11 -17.20 5.71
C VAL A 257 10.00 -15.77 6.26
N LEU A 258 10.95 -15.36 7.11
CA LEU A 258 11.03 -13.99 7.62
C LEU A 258 11.42 -13.02 6.50
N GLU A 259 12.49 -13.35 5.77
CA GLU A 259 13.01 -12.55 4.67
C GLU A 259 11.95 -12.31 3.60
N ASN A 260 11.26 -13.36 3.15
CA ASN A 260 10.19 -13.26 2.15
C ASN A 260 9.06 -12.33 2.62
N CYS A 261 8.68 -12.40 3.90
CA CYS A 261 7.65 -11.50 4.45
C CYS A 261 8.12 -10.04 4.43
N LEU A 262 9.37 -9.77 4.82
CA LEU A 262 9.93 -8.41 4.82
C LEU A 262 10.00 -7.84 3.41
N ASN A 263 10.47 -8.63 2.44
CA ASN A 263 10.52 -8.25 1.03
C ASN A 263 9.12 -7.98 0.45
N GLU A 264 8.11 -8.74 0.87
CA GLU A 264 6.72 -8.53 0.45
C GLU A 264 6.10 -7.24 1.01
N VAL A 265 6.46 -6.85 2.24
CA VAL A 265 6.05 -5.57 2.82
C VAL A 265 6.75 -4.38 2.16
N GLU A 266 8.01 -4.57 1.74
CA GLU A 266 8.84 -3.52 1.15
C GLU A 266 8.52 -3.26 -0.32
N GLU A 267 8.39 -4.31 -1.13
CA GLU A 267 8.12 -4.22 -2.57
C GLU A 267 7.10 -5.31 -2.96
N PRO A 268 5.78 -5.10 -2.80
CA PRO A 268 4.77 -6.12 -3.06
C PRO A 268 4.77 -6.59 -4.52
N CYS A 269 4.38 -7.84 -4.77
CA CYS A 269 4.29 -8.36 -6.12
C CYS A 269 3.03 -7.83 -6.82
N GLU A 270 3.19 -7.17 -7.96
CA GLU A 270 2.10 -6.60 -8.77
C GLU A 270 1.81 -7.46 -10.01
N LEU A 271 0.55 -7.38 -10.49
CA LEU A 271 0.11 -8.08 -11.70
C LEU A 271 0.57 -7.37 -12.97
N GLY A 272 1.22 -8.14 -13.84
CA GLY A 272 1.55 -7.73 -15.19
C GLY A 272 2.84 -6.96 -15.31
N CYS A 273 3.53 -7.17 -16.43
CA CYS A 273 4.67 -6.36 -16.83
C CYS A 273 4.62 -6.07 -18.34
N ASP A 274 4.89 -4.81 -18.69
CA ASP A 274 4.85 -4.26 -20.04
C ASP A 274 5.59 -2.91 -20.09
N GLY A 275 6.05 -2.50 -21.27
CA GLY A 275 6.73 -1.22 -21.51
C GLY A 275 8.24 -1.22 -21.30
N LEU A 276 8.87 -2.39 -21.15
CA LEU A 276 10.33 -2.52 -20.98
C LEU A 276 11.05 -2.57 -22.33
N GLY A 277 12.18 -1.88 -22.46
CA GLY A 277 13.00 -1.86 -23.65
C GLY A 277 14.09 -2.94 -23.64
N TYR A 278 14.93 -2.95 -22.59
CA TYR A 278 16.07 -3.87 -22.47
C TYR A 278 15.61 -5.28 -22.09
N CYS A 279 14.79 -5.41 -21.06
CA CYS A 279 14.18 -6.63 -20.54
C CYS A 279 12.86 -6.97 -21.24
N SER A 280 12.82 -6.83 -22.57
CA SER A 280 11.59 -6.96 -23.37
C SER A 280 10.90 -8.34 -23.29
N ASN A 281 11.61 -9.41 -22.94
CA ASN A 281 11.02 -10.75 -22.74
C ASN A 281 10.04 -10.83 -21.56
N PHE A 282 10.05 -9.82 -20.67
CA PHE A 282 9.15 -9.70 -19.53
C PHE A 282 7.84 -8.96 -19.88
N ASN A 283 7.78 -8.32 -21.04
CA ASN A 283 6.57 -7.66 -21.51
C ASN A 283 5.46 -8.66 -21.85
N ASN A 284 4.22 -8.17 -21.94
CA ASN A 284 3.04 -8.92 -22.39
C ASN A 284 2.65 -10.11 -21.51
N ARG A 285 2.92 -10.01 -20.20
CA ARG A 285 2.61 -11.07 -19.22
C ARG A 285 1.59 -10.60 -18.17
N PRO A 286 0.33 -10.31 -18.52
CA PRO A 286 -0.65 -9.61 -17.67
C PRO A 286 -1.12 -10.39 -16.42
N THR A 287 -0.91 -11.71 -16.37
CA THR A 287 -1.33 -12.57 -15.25
C THR A 287 -0.16 -13.09 -14.41
N GLU A 288 1.06 -12.72 -14.77
CA GLU A 288 2.27 -13.01 -13.97
C GLU A 288 2.53 -11.89 -12.98
N LEU A 289 3.35 -12.15 -11.97
CA LEU A 289 3.59 -11.25 -10.86
C LEU A 289 5.04 -10.75 -10.89
N PHE A 290 5.25 -9.46 -10.61
CA PHE A 290 6.58 -8.82 -10.62
C PHE A 290 6.67 -7.79 -9.49
N ARG A 291 7.81 -7.65 -8.81
CA ARG A 291 7.99 -6.62 -7.77
C ARG A 291 8.37 -5.26 -8.34
N SER A 292 9.01 -5.23 -9.51
CA SER A 292 9.49 -3.99 -10.10
C SER A 292 9.36 -4.05 -11.62
N CYS A 293 8.30 -3.48 -12.17
CA CYS A 293 8.16 -3.37 -13.62
C CYS A 293 8.18 -1.90 -14.04
N THR A 294 9.37 -1.30 -13.97
CA THR A 294 9.60 0.12 -14.23
C THR A 294 10.75 0.32 -15.23
N SER A 295 10.79 1.48 -15.88
CA SER A 295 11.91 1.84 -16.77
C SER A 295 13.23 1.98 -15.99
N GLN A 296 13.19 2.41 -14.73
CA GLN A 296 14.38 2.49 -13.88
C GLN A 296 14.99 1.10 -13.62
N ALA A 297 14.15 0.09 -13.39
CA ALA A 297 14.62 -1.29 -13.22
C ALA A 297 15.16 -1.87 -14.53
N ASP A 298 14.57 -1.52 -15.66
CA ASP A 298 15.04 -1.88 -17.00
C ASP A 298 16.44 -1.31 -17.29
N ASP A 299 16.65 -0.03 -16.98
CA ASP A 299 17.94 0.65 -17.13
C ASP A 299 18.98 0.12 -16.12
N ALA A 300 18.57 -0.18 -14.89
CA ALA A 300 19.44 -0.80 -13.89
C ALA A 300 19.94 -2.18 -14.34
N ALA A 301 19.08 -3.00 -14.95
CA ALA A 301 19.47 -4.31 -15.48
C ALA A 301 20.52 -4.17 -16.58
N ARG A 302 20.36 -3.17 -17.45
CA ARG A 302 21.34 -2.85 -18.49
C ARG A 302 22.68 -2.41 -17.90
N TYR A 303 22.66 -1.59 -16.85
CA TYR A 303 23.85 -1.13 -16.16
C TYR A 303 24.60 -2.28 -15.48
N ASP A 304 23.88 -3.18 -14.82
CA ASP A 304 24.44 -4.35 -14.12
C ASP A 304 25.24 -5.25 -15.07
N VAL A 305 24.67 -5.60 -16.24
CA VAL A 305 25.39 -6.42 -17.23
C VAL A 305 26.68 -5.73 -17.71
N ALA A 306 26.63 -4.41 -17.92
CA ALA A 306 27.80 -3.64 -18.32
C ALA A 306 28.87 -3.63 -17.21
N LEU A 307 28.46 -3.49 -15.95
CA LEU A 307 29.34 -3.52 -14.79
C LEU A 307 30.02 -4.88 -14.62
N TRP A 308 29.25 -5.98 -14.71
CA TRP A 308 29.79 -7.32 -14.55
C TRP A 308 30.75 -7.69 -15.68
N ALA A 309 30.50 -7.20 -16.90
CA ALA A 309 31.40 -7.38 -18.03
C ALA A 309 32.76 -6.69 -17.81
N GLN A 310 32.81 -5.59 -17.07
CA GLN A 310 34.04 -4.86 -16.75
C GLN A 310 34.78 -5.43 -15.53
N GLN A 311 34.06 -5.76 -14.45
CA GLN A 311 34.65 -6.18 -13.19
C GLN A 311 34.94 -7.69 -13.13
N GLY A 312 34.21 -8.50 -13.90
CA GLY A 312 34.37 -9.96 -13.90
C GLY A 312 34.01 -10.62 -12.55
N THR A 313 33.20 -9.94 -11.73
CA THR A 313 32.70 -10.40 -10.43
C THR A 313 31.29 -9.86 -10.20
N LEU A 314 30.37 -10.74 -9.80
CA LEU A 314 29.03 -10.40 -9.32
C LEU A 314 29.09 -10.22 -7.79
N SER A 315 28.72 -9.04 -7.30
CA SER A 315 28.68 -8.74 -5.87
C SER A 315 27.28 -8.96 -5.32
N LEU A 316 27.11 -9.94 -4.43
CA LEU A 316 25.88 -10.20 -3.68
C LEU A 316 26.14 -9.94 -2.18
N PRO A 317 25.09 -9.67 -1.37
CA PRO A 317 25.26 -9.45 0.07
C PRO A 317 26.01 -10.60 0.75
N GLY A 318 27.24 -10.33 1.20
CA GLY A 318 28.13 -11.30 1.85
C GLY A 318 28.76 -12.35 0.93
N LEU A 319 28.69 -12.20 -0.41
CA LEU A 319 29.25 -13.16 -1.36
C LEU A 319 29.69 -12.48 -2.67
N GLN A 320 30.94 -12.68 -3.10
CA GLN A 320 31.43 -12.26 -4.42
C GLN A 320 31.62 -13.47 -5.32
N LEU A 321 30.94 -13.48 -6.47
CA LEU A 321 30.96 -14.56 -7.44
C LEU A 321 31.81 -14.16 -8.66
N PRO A 322 33.02 -14.72 -8.84
CA PRO A 322 33.85 -14.45 -10.00
C PRO A 322 33.25 -15.12 -11.23
N VAL A 323 32.91 -14.31 -12.23
CA VAL A 323 32.27 -14.76 -13.47
C VAL A 323 33.29 -14.78 -14.60
N ARG A 324 33.18 -15.78 -15.47
CA ARG A 324 33.93 -15.82 -16.74
C ARG A 324 33.46 -14.68 -17.64
N ASN A 325 34.21 -14.40 -18.71
CA ASN A 325 33.86 -13.30 -19.62
C ASN A 325 32.42 -13.45 -20.16
N ILE A 326 31.53 -12.57 -19.69
CA ILE A 326 30.09 -12.59 -19.95
C ILE A 326 29.76 -12.41 -21.43
N SER A 327 30.61 -11.69 -22.17
CA SER A 327 30.44 -11.53 -23.62
C SER A 327 30.71 -12.81 -24.40
N ARG A 328 31.36 -13.81 -23.80
CA ARG A 328 31.65 -15.12 -24.41
C ARG A 328 30.85 -16.26 -23.79
N CYS A 329 30.50 -16.14 -22.51
CA CYS A 329 29.72 -17.13 -21.77
C CYS A 329 28.27 -16.66 -21.68
N SER A 330 27.40 -17.21 -22.53
CA SER A 330 25.92 -17.06 -22.53
C SER A 330 25.38 -15.63 -22.30
N PRO A 331 25.59 -14.68 -23.23
CA PRO A 331 25.19 -13.27 -23.05
C PRO A 331 23.68 -13.06 -22.81
N GLU A 332 22.83 -13.85 -23.47
CA GLU A 332 21.38 -13.79 -23.25
C GLU A 332 20.97 -14.29 -21.86
N THR A 333 21.64 -15.32 -21.33
CA THR A 333 21.39 -15.83 -19.97
C THR A 333 21.74 -14.78 -18.93
N TRP A 334 22.88 -14.09 -19.07
CA TRP A 334 23.28 -13.01 -18.15
C TRP A 334 22.38 -11.78 -18.24
N LYS A 335 21.91 -11.45 -19.45
CA LYS A 335 20.86 -10.44 -19.65
C LYS A 335 19.60 -10.83 -18.89
N THR A 336 19.11 -12.07 -19.05
CA THR A 336 17.93 -12.56 -18.33
C THR A 336 18.14 -12.53 -16.82
N ILE A 337 19.33 -12.88 -16.31
CA ILE A 337 19.64 -12.82 -14.87
C ILE A 337 19.59 -11.39 -14.35
N ALA A 338 20.21 -10.43 -15.04
CA ALA A 338 20.13 -9.03 -14.66
C ALA A 338 18.68 -8.53 -14.64
N CYS A 339 17.90 -8.90 -15.66
CA CYS A 339 16.48 -8.60 -15.70
C CYS A 339 15.72 -9.27 -14.53
N ILE A 340 15.99 -10.51 -14.16
CA ILE A 340 15.33 -11.17 -13.02
C ILE A 340 15.70 -10.50 -11.69
N LEU A 341 16.96 -10.08 -11.52
CA LEU A 341 17.41 -9.42 -10.30
C LEU A 341 16.77 -8.04 -10.12
N GLN A 342 16.54 -7.31 -11.22
CA GLN A 342 15.97 -5.96 -11.18
C GLN A 342 14.45 -5.94 -11.29
N ILE A 343 13.87 -6.75 -12.18
CA ILE A 343 12.42 -6.85 -12.41
C ILE A 343 11.72 -7.71 -11.35
N LYS A 344 12.46 -8.67 -10.76
CA LYS A 344 12.05 -9.51 -9.62
C LYS A 344 10.69 -10.20 -9.86
N PRO A 345 10.61 -11.16 -10.80
CA PRO A 345 9.41 -11.97 -10.99
C PRO A 345 9.06 -12.74 -9.71
N CYS A 346 7.77 -12.88 -9.44
CA CYS A 346 7.24 -13.56 -8.27
C CYS A 346 6.46 -14.81 -8.66
N HIS A 347 6.65 -15.88 -7.89
CA HIS A 347 5.85 -17.08 -8.08
C HIS A 347 4.42 -16.87 -7.57
N LYS A 348 3.40 -17.28 -8.34
CA LYS A 348 1.97 -17.01 -8.10
C LYS A 348 1.41 -17.46 -6.73
N ARG A 349 2.04 -18.42 -6.06
CA ARG A 349 1.55 -18.98 -4.78
C ARG A 349 2.40 -18.61 -3.56
N SER A 350 3.70 -18.49 -3.76
CA SER A 350 4.66 -18.28 -2.66
C SER A 350 5.19 -16.86 -2.62
N HIS A 351 4.98 -16.09 -3.69
CA HIS A 351 5.57 -14.76 -3.91
C HIS A 351 7.10 -14.76 -3.80
N SER A 352 7.73 -15.95 -3.87
CA SER A 352 9.18 -16.11 -3.88
C SER A 352 9.74 -15.68 -5.23
N ASN A 353 10.94 -15.11 -5.19
CA ASN A 353 11.77 -14.74 -6.33
C ASN A 353 12.94 -15.73 -6.54
N SER A 354 12.98 -16.82 -5.78
CA SER A 354 14.02 -17.85 -5.87
C SER A 354 13.98 -18.55 -7.21
N ILE A 355 15.13 -18.71 -7.84
CA ILE A 355 15.25 -19.40 -9.12
C ILE A 355 15.19 -20.92 -8.93
N CYS A 356 14.75 -21.65 -9.95
CA CYS A 356 14.70 -23.11 -9.88
C CYS A 356 16.10 -23.71 -9.74
N ARG A 357 16.21 -24.81 -8.98
CA ARG A 357 17.50 -25.39 -8.59
C ARG A 357 18.31 -25.90 -9.79
N ASP A 358 17.63 -26.50 -10.76
CA ASP A 358 18.26 -26.96 -12.01
C ASP A 358 18.85 -25.79 -12.81
N ASP A 359 18.10 -24.69 -12.94
CA ASP A 359 18.54 -23.49 -13.62
C ASP A 359 19.75 -22.84 -12.90
N CYS A 360 19.78 -22.89 -11.56
CA CYS A 360 20.93 -22.43 -10.78
C CYS A 360 22.18 -23.28 -11.03
N TYR A 361 22.05 -24.62 -11.05
CA TYR A 361 23.18 -25.51 -11.34
C TYR A 361 23.72 -25.30 -12.75
N GLU A 362 22.83 -25.19 -13.74
CA GLU A 362 23.18 -24.92 -15.13
C GLU A 362 24.01 -23.63 -15.23
N LEU A 363 23.53 -22.54 -14.61
CA LEU A 363 24.22 -21.26 -14.58
C LEU A 363 25.61 -21.30 -13.91
N LEU A 364 25.69 -21.83 -12.69
CA LEU A 364 26.94 -21.82 -11.93
C LEU A 364 27.98 -22.79 -12.50
N SER A 365 27.55 -23.86 -13.19
CA SER A 365 28.46 -24.81 -13.82
C SER A 365 29.07 -24.28 -15.12
N GLU A 366 28.33 -23.50 -15.90
CA GLU A 366 28.76 -23.03 -17.22
C GLU A 366 29.66 -21.78 -17.14
N CYS A 367 29.25 -20.78 -16.34
CA CYS A 367 29.82 -19.42 -16.43
C CYS A 367 30.53 -18.90 -15.17
N LEU A 368 30.56 -19.65 -14.06
CA LEU A 368 31.33 -19.28 -12.88
C LEU A 368 32.81 -19.69 -13.03
N ASP A 369 33.73 -18.83 -12.58
CA ASP A 369 35.15 -19.14 -12.51
C ASP A 369 35.52 -19.81 -11.18
N TRP A 370 35.38 -21.13 -11.13
CA TRP A 370 35.71 -21.96 -9.97
C TRP A 370 37.18 -21.87 -9.52
N TYR A 371 38.11 -21.42 -10.37
CA TYR A 371 39.52 -21.27 -9.99
C TYR A 371 39.74 -20.04 -9.10
N ARG A 372 38.91 -18.99 -9.27
CA ARG A 372 38.97 -17.75 -8.49
C ARG A 372 38.09 -17.80 -7.23
N MET A 373 37.36 -18.89 -7.01
CA MET A 373 36.45 -19.04 -5.87
C MET A 373 37.21 -19.40 -4.58
N PRO A 374 36.81 -18.86 -3.41
CA PRO A 374 37.35 -19.27 -2.12
C PRO A 374 37.13 -20.78 -1.86
N PRO A 375 38.07 -21.47 -1.19
CA PRO A 375 37.94 -22.89 -0.89
C PRO A 375 36.76 -23.15 0.06
N GLY A 376 35.98 -24.21 -0.23
CA GLY A 376 34.80 -24.61 0.56
C GLY A 376 33.45 -24.32 -0.09
N HIS A 377 33.43 -23.64 -1.24
CA HIS A 377 32.21 -23.41 -2.01
C HIS A 377 32.08 -24.40 -3.17
N SER A 378 30.89 -24.98 -3.33
CA SER A 378 30.47 -25.81 -4.46
C SER A 378 29.20 -25.25 -5.08
N ALA A 379 28.88 -25.64 -6.33
CA ALA A 379 27.63 -25.25 -6.99
C ALA A 379 26.41 -25.60 -6.12
N ALA A 380 26.45 -26.76 -5.45
CA ALA A 380 25.40 -27.19 -4.54
C ALA A 380 25.22 -26.26 -3.33
N SER A 381 26.32 -25.86 -2.68
CA SER A 381 26.28 -24.94 -1.54
C SER A 381 25.90 -23.50 -1.90
N LEU A 382 26.09 -23.11 -3.15
CA LEU A 382 25.67 -21.80 -3.66
C LEU A 382 24.19 -21.84 -4.08
N CYS A 383 23.77 -22.89 -4.78
CA CYS A 383 22.37 -23.05 -5.18
C CYS A 383 21.42 -23.29 -4.01
N SER A 384 21.88 -23.84 -2.89
CA SER A 384 21.08 -23.85 -1.65
C SER A 384 20.74 -22.46 -1.12
N ARG A 385 21.41 -21.39 -1.62
CA ARG A 385 21.10 -19.99 -1.28
C ARG A 385 20.10 -19.33 -2.22
N PHE A 386 20.10 -19.70 -3.49
CA PHE A 386 19.28 -19.05 -4.52
C PHE A 386 18.06 -19.86 -4.94
N SER A 387 18.00 -21.12 -4.53
CA SER A 387 16.98 -22.08 -4.94
C SER A 387 16.49 -22.91 -3.77
N PRO A 388 15.21 -23.31 -3.77
CA PRO A 388 14.68 -24.17 -2.74
C PRO A 388 15.26 -25.60 -2.82
N ASP A 389 15.36 -26.26 -1.66
CA ASP A 389 15.88 -27.63 -1.57
C ASP A 389 14.88 -28.68 -2.08
N ASP A 390 13.58 -28.47 -1.88
CA ASP A 390 12.55 -29.37 -2.39
C ASP A 390 12.31 -29.11 -3.90
N PRO A 391 12.47 -30.11 -4.78
CA PRO A 391 12.23 -29.95 -6.22
C PRO A 391 10.77 -29.61 -6.57
N ASN A 392 9.82 -29.88 -5.67
CA ASN A 392 8.41 -29.45 -5.85
C ASN A 392 8.12 -28.07 -5.26
N ALA A 393 9.11 -27.43 -4.62
CA ALA A 393 8.93 -26.11 -4.08
C ALA A 393 8.76 -25.08 -5.21
N PRO A 394 7.92 -24.06 -4.99
CA PRO A 394 7.68 -23.04 -5.98
C PRO A 394 8.94 -22.20 -6.27
N CYS A 395 9.31 -22.12 -7.54
CA CYS A 395 10.48 -21.41 -8.03
C CYS A 395 10.20 -20.68 -9.37
N ILE A 396 11.08 -19.74 -9.72
CA ILE A 396 11.08 -19.04 -11.00
C ILE A 396 12.04 -19.75 -11.95
N SER A 397 11.53 -20.23 -13.09
CA SER A 397 12.41 -20.79 -14.13
C SER A 397 12.98 -19.68 -15.00
N LEU A 398 14.30 -19.74 -15.25
CA LEU A 398 14.99 -18.81 -16.15
C LEU A 398 14.50 -18.94 -17.59
N LYS A 399 14.23 -20.19 -18.02
CA LYS A 399 13.86 -20.53 -19.40
C LYS A 399 12.61 -19.79 -19.86
N SER A 400 11.65 -19.60 -18.94
CA SER A 400 10.41 -18.84 -19.19
C SER A 400 10.62 -17.38 -19.62
N PHE A 401 11.79 -16.80 -19.32
CA PHE A 401 12.13 -15.40 -19.60
C PHE A 401 13.30 -15.24 -20.58
N MET A 402 13.82 -16.35 -21.12
CA MET A 402 14.83 -16.32 -22.18
C MET A 402 14.22 -16.05 -23.56
N GLU A 403 12.94 -16.38 -23.73
CA GLU A 403 12.17 -16.14 -24.95
C GLU A 403 11.07 -15.09 -24.72
N PRO A 404 10.67 -14.33 -25.76
CA PRO A 404 9.50 -13.48 -25.70
C PRO A 404 8.25 -14.27 -25.31
N SER A 405 7.28 -13.63 -24.65
CA SER A 405 6.03 -14.29 -24.28
C SER A 405 5.32 -14.90 -25.50
N ASP A 406 4.81 -16.13 -25.38
CA ASP A 406 4.07 -16.87 -26.42
C ASP A 406 2.77 -16.19 -26.89
N SER A 407 2.38 -15.07 -26.29
CA SER A 407 1.19 -14.31 -26.66
C SER A 407 1.52 -13.25 -27.73
N PRO A 408 1.23 -13.49 -29.02
CA PRO A 408 1.21 -12.40 -29.99
C PRO A 408 0.18 -11.38 -29.51
N TYR A 409 0.62 -10.14 -29.33
CA TYR A 409 -0.19 -9.05 -28.81
C TYR A 409 -1.37 -8.74 -29.75
N GLN A 410 -2.49 -9.41 -29.52
CA GLN A 410 -3.83 -8.91 -29.78
C GLN A 410 -4.63 -9.15 -28.50
N ALA A 411 -4.25 -8.48 -27.41
CA ALA A 411 -5.18 -8.35 -26.30
C ALA A 411 -6.35 -7.50 -26.83
N PRO A 412 -7.60 -8.00 -26.85
CA PRO A 412 -8.70 -7.06 -26.70
C PRO A 412 -8.41 -6.37 -25.36
N ALA A 413 -8.30 -5.03 -25.37
CA ALA A 413 -8.13 -4.19 -24.17
C ALA A 413 -9.24 -4.38 -23.10
N ASP A 414 -10.12 -5.37 -23.27
CA ASP A 414 -11.36 -5.61 -22.56
C ASP A 414 -11.26 -6.71 -21.48
N GLN A 415 -10.14 -7.47 -21.35
CA GLN A 415 -10.13 -8.66 -20.46
C GLN A 415 -9.45 -8.47 -19.09
N VAL A 416 -8.32 -7.74 -19.00
CA VAL A 416 -7.64 -7.45 -17.72
C VAL A 416 -7.14 -6.02 -17.75
N THR A 417 -7.66 -5.18 -16.86
CA THR A 417 -7.20 -3.80 -16.70
C THR A 417 -6.49 -3.66 -15.36
N SER A 418 -5.41 -2.86 -15.34
CA SER A 418 -4.65 -2.55 -14.12
C SER A 418 -4.63 -1.03 -13.89
N PRO A 419 -5.76 -0.37 -13.57
CA PRO A 419 -5.84 1.10 -13.51
C PRO A 419 -4.92 1.75 -12.49
N CYS A 420 -4.48 0.99 -11.49
CA CYS A 420 -3.59 1.46 -10.42
C CYS A 420 -2.12 1.11 -10.62
N ARG A 421 -1.74 0.54 -11.77
CA ARG A 421 -0.36 0.15 -12.05
C ARG A 421 0.55 1.38 -12.10
N GLY A 422 1.70 1.29 -11.43
CA GLY A 422 2.70 2.36 -11.38
C GLY A 422 2.31 3.54 -10.47
N ASP A 423 1.44 3.29 -9.49
CA ASP A 423 1.01 4.27 -8.47
C ASP A 423 0.63 5.64 -9.06
N PRO A 424 -0.45 5.73 -9.86
CA PRO A 424 -0.85 6.98 -10.53
C PRO A 424 -1.38 8.06 -9.56
N CYS A 425 -1.33 7.83 -8.26
CA CYS A 425 -1.80 8.72 -7.22
C CYS A 425 -0.66 9.54 -6.61
N PRO A 426 -0.95 10.75 -6.08
CA PRO A 426 0.05 11.55 -5.37
C PRO A 426 0.66 10.81 -4.17
N VAL A 427 1.85 11.23 -3.76
CA VAL A 427 2.52 10.70 -2.55
C VAL A 427 1.55 10.77 -1.35
N SER A 428 1.53 9.71 -0.54
CA SER A 428 0.60 9.49 0.60
C SER A 428 -0.86 9.15 0.26
N HIS A 429 -1.20 9.02 -1.03
CA HIS A 429 -2.51 8.50 -1.46
C HIS A 429 -2.39 7.05 -1.93
N ILE A 430 -3.49 6.31 -1.79
CA ILE A 430 -3.62 4.93 -2.26
C ILE A 430 -4.55 4.92 -3.46
N CYS A 431 -4.11 4.23 -4.51
CA CYS A 431 -4.92 3.99 -5.68
C CYS A 431 -5.92 2.85 -5.44
N SER A 432 -7.18 3.10 -5.77
CA SER A 432 -8.25 2.11 -5.76
C SER A 432 -8.95 2.08 -7.12
N VAL A 433 -9.33 0.89 -7.59
CA VAL A 433 -10.01 0.75 -8.89
C VAL A 433 -11.42 1.32 -8.82
N ASN A 434 -11.74 2.26 -9.70
CA ASN A 434 -13.07 2.86 -9.79
C ASN A 434 -14.02 1.94 -10.57
N ARG A 435 -14.68 1.03 -9.86
CA ARG A 435 -15.61 0.04 -10.45
C ARG A 435 -16.88 0.65 -11.03
N ASN A 436 -17.22 1.88 -10.66
CA ASN A 436 -18.38 2.60 -11.21
C ASN A 436 -18.08 3.18 -12.61
N CYS A 437 -16.84 3.09 -13.06
CA CYS A 437 -16.36 3.64 -14.31
C CYS A 437 -16.26 2.55 -15.39
N HIS A 438 -17.37 2.25 -16.07
CA HIS A 438 -17.34 1.26 -17.16
C HIS A 438 -17.03 1.93 -18.51
N PRO A 439 -15.99 1.49 -19.25
CA PRO A 439 -15.58 2.12 -20.53
C PRO A 439 -16.64 2.08 -21.65
N ARG A 440 -17.72 1.29 -21.53
CA ARG A 440 -18.77 1.17 -22.56
C ARG A 440 -19.95 2.14 -22.39
N HIS A 441 -20.11 2.78 -21.23
CA HIS A 441 -21.35 3.51 -20.90
C HIS A 441 -21.19 5.00 -20.59
N HIS A 442 -19.97 5.53 -20.44
CA HIS A 442 -19.77 6.95 -20.23
C HIS A 442 -19.20 7.66 -21.47
N ARG A 443 -19.99 8.58 -22.03
CA ARG A 443 -19.59 9.55 -23.08
C ARG A 443 -18.70 10.69 -22.53
N THR A 444 -18.39 10.69 -21.24
CA THR A 444 -17.53 11.65 -20.56
C THR A 444 -16.35 10.95 -19.89
N THR A 445 -15.22 11.65 -19.82
CA THR A 445 -13.91 11.22 -19.31
C THR A 445 -14.00 10.78 -17.84
N CYS A 446 -14.34 9.52 -17.61
CA CYS A 446 -14.38 8.92 -16.29
C CYS A 446 -13.02 8.26 -15.99
N GLN A 447 -12.40 8.62 -14.87
CA GLN A 447 -11.11 8.06 -14.46
C GLN A 447 -11.30 6.62 -13.93
N PRO A 448 -10.53 5.63 -14.42
CA PRO A 448 -10.69 4.22 -14.06
C PRO A 448 -10.15 3.89 -12.65
N TYR A 449 -9.56 4.86 -11.96
CA TYR A 449 -9.06 4.76 -10.59
C TYR A 449 -9.47 5.97 -9.75
N GLN A 450 -9.44 5.80 -8.43
CA GLN A 450 -9.68 6.83 -7.43
C GLN A 450 -8.54 6.82 -6.42
N CYS A 451 -8.02 8.01 -6.11
CA CYS A 451 -7.01 8.21 -5.09
C CYS A 451 -7.66 8.57 -3.75
N THR A 452 -7.28 7.85 -2.70
CA THR A 452 -7.75 8.10 -1.34
C THR A 452 -6.57 8.38 -0.43
N GLN A 453 -6.69 9.29 0.53
CA GLN A 453 -5.63 9.57 1.49
C GLN A 453 -5.30 8.29 2.29
N GLY A 454 -4.02 7.97 2.42
CA GLY A 454 -3.53 6.85 3.22
C GLY A 454 -2.81 7.29 4.49
N CYS A 455 -2.72 6.39 5.47
CA CYS A 455 -1.88 6.55 6.65
C CYS A 455 -0.67 5.60 6.57
N LYS A 456 0.53 6.08 6.89
CA LYS A 456 1.73 5.25 7.00
C LYS A 456 1.67 4.37 8.25
N LEU A 457 2.08 3.10 8.13
CA LEU A 457 2.17 2.16 9.24
C LEU A 457 3.52 2.21 9.97
N GLY A 458 3.94 3.41 10.37
CA GLY A 458 5.20 3.65 11.06
C GLY A 458 5.83 4.96 10.59
N GLU A 459 6.92 5.35 11.24
CA GLU A 459 7.66 6.55 10.85
C GLU A 459 8.48 6.32 9.57
N VAL A 460 9.08 5.14 9.43
CA VAL A 460 9.91 4.78 8.27
C VAL A 460 9.23 3.81 7.31
N SER A 461 8.00 3.36 7.63
CA SER A 461 7.24 2.45 6.79
C SER A 461 6.72 3.14 5.52
N GLN A 462 6.91 2.51 4.37
CA GLN A 462 6.29 2.92 3.10
C GLN A 462 4.90 2.33 2.91
N TYR A 463 4.49 1.39 3.76
CA TYR A 463 3.20 0.73 3.66
C TYR A 463 2.08 1.68 4.10
N LEU A 464 1.15 1.95 3.18
CA LEU A 464 0.00 2.84 3.39
C LEU A 464 -1.29 2.04 3.59
N VAL A 465 -2.15 2.52 4.48
CA VAL A 465 -3.52 1.99 4.66
C VAL A 465 -4.57 3.05 4.37
N PRO A 466 -5.71 2.72 3.70
CA PRO A 466 -6.70 3.71 3.31
C PRO A 466 -7.36 4.39 4.51
N ALA A 467 -7.67 5.69 4.39
CA ALA A 467 -8.47 6.42 5.36
C ALA A 467 -9.79 5.70 5.68
N GLY A 468 -10.16 5.68 6.96
CA GLY A 468 -11.31 4.95 7.49
C GLY A 468 -11.03 3.51 7.91
N SER A 469 -9.89 2.92 7.49
CA SER A 469 -9.54 1.53 7.81
C SER A 469 -9.11 1.35 9.27
N TYR A 470 -9.44 0.19 9.84
CA TYR A 470 -8.90 -0.27 11.13
C TYR A 470 -7.73 -1.22 10.90
N VAL A 471 -6.63 -0.99 11.61
CA VAL A 471 -5.38 -1.75 11.48
C VAL A 471 -4.96 -2.36 12.80
N ARG A 472 -4.42 -3.58 12.75
CA ARG A 472 -3.82 -4.24 13.91
C ARG A 472 -2.33 -3.96 13.93
N ILE A 473 -1.80 -3.51 15.06
CA ILE A 473 -0.39 -3.17 15.26
C ILE A 473 0.16 -4.00 16.44
N PRO A 474 1.33 -4.64 16.32
CA PRO A 474 1.96 -5.35 17.43
C PRO A 474 2.32 -4.41 18.59
N LEU A 475 2.21 -4.89 19.84
CA LEU A 475 2.71 -4.15 21.00
C LEU A 475 4.24 -4.30 21.09
N THR A 476 4.93 -3.19 21.37
CA THR A 476 6.40 -3.08 21.41
C THR A 476 7.05 -3.86 22.56
N ASN A 477 6.28 -4.29 23.57
CA ASN A 477 6.77 -5.05 24.72
C ASN A 477 7.14 -6.53 24.40
N GLY A 478 7.16 -6.93 23.13
CA GLY A 478 7.72 -8.22 22.68
C GLY A 478 6.93 -9.47 23.09
N GLN A 479 5.76 -9.32 23.70
CA GLN A 479 4.89 -10.44 24.04
C GLN A 479 4.16 -10.96 22.79
N LYS A 480 4.37 -12.23 22.46
CA LYS A 480 3.72 -12.90 21.33
C LYS A 480 2.19 -12.80 21.43
N GLY A 481 1.54 -12.44 20.34
CA GLY A 481 0.07 -12.39 20.26
C GLY A 481 -0.59 -11.15 20.89
N CYS A 482 0.21 -10.18 21.36
CA CYS A 482 -0.27 -8.91 21.86
C CYS A 482 -0.38 -7.88 20.73
N LEU A 483 -1.59 -7.45 20.43
CA LEU A 483 -1.90 -6.48 19.37
C LEU A 483 -2.69 -5.30 19.94
N LYS A 484 -2.65 -4.16 19.27
CA LYS A 484 -3.60 -3.05 19.42
C LYS A 484 -4.30 -2.81 18.10
N ILE A 485 -5.52 -2.31 18.14
CA ILE A 485 -6.28 -1.88 16.97
C ILE A 485 -6.28 -0.36 16.92
N CYS A 486 -5.99 0.23 15.76
CA CYS A 486 -5.98 1.66 15.53
C CYS A 486 -6.76 2.01 14.28
N GLN A 487 -7.23 3.25 14.15
CA GLN A 487 -7.97 3.74 12.99
C GLN A 487 -7.11 4.70 12.16
N CYS A 488 -7.14 4.56 10.84
CA CYS A 488 -6.58 5.56 9.92
C CYS A 488 -7.58 6.70 9.73
N SER A 489 -7.21 7.92 10.14
CA SER A 489 -8.06 9.10 9.99
C SER A 489 -8.05 9.65 8.57
N SER A 490 -9.04 10.48 8.24
CA SER A 490 -9.08 11.25 6.99
C SER A 490 -7.91 12.23 6.85
N HIS A 491 -7.17 12.51 7.92
CA HIS A 491 -5.99 13.37 7.93
C HIS A 491 -4.69 12.61 7.67
N GLY A 492 -4.75 11.31 7.31
CA GLY A 492 -3.56 10.51 7.02
C GLY A 492 -2.76 10.11 8.25
N VAL A 493 -3.37 10.13 9.44
CA VAL A 493 -2.74 9.76 10.72
C VAL A 493 -3.42 8.56 11.34
N ILE A 494 -2.63 7.61 11.85
CA ILE A 494 -3.14 6.52 12.68
C ILE A 494 -3.45 7.05 14.08
N GLU A 495 -4.71 6.94 14.50
CA GLU A 495 -5.21 7.44 15.77
C GLU A 495 -6.18 6.43 16.44
N LYS A 496 -6.73 6.78 17.61
CA LYS A 496 -7.72 5.97 18.35
C LYS A 496 -7.28 4.51 18.57
N CYS A 497 -6.04 4.33 19.01
CA CYS A 497 -5.48 3.02 19.29
C CYS A 497 -6.02 2.43 20.60
N GLN A 498 -6.47 1.18 20.57
CA GLN A 498 -6.91 0.42 21.74
C GLN A 498 -6.18 -0.93 21.83
N PRO A 499 -5.58 -1.29 22.97
CA PRO A 499 -4.95 -2.60 23.13
C PRO A 499 -6.00 -3.71 23.09
N LEU A 500 -5.74 -4.76 22.32
CA LEU A 500 -6.51 -6.00 22.35
C LEU A 500 -6.00 -6.88 23.50
N PRO A 501 -6.84 -7.74 24.09
CA PRO A 501 -6.37 -8.72 25.06
C PRO A 501 -5.28 -9.60 24.44
N CYS A 502 -4.17 -9.77 25.16
CA CYS A 502 -3.08 -10.63 24.75
C CYS A 502 -3.46 -12.09 24.89
N PHE A 503 -3.18 -12.91 23.88
CA PHE A 503 -3.40 -14.34 23.93
C PHE A 503 -2.13 -15.10 23.49
N PRO A 504 -1.80 -16.21 24.16
CA PRO A 504 -0.72 -17.07 23.70
C PRO A 504 -1.07 -17.68 22.33
N LEU A 505 -0.11 -17.66 21.42
CA LEU A 505 -0.23 -18.28 20.09
C LEU A 505 0.04 -19.79 20.19
N ASP A 506 -0.80 -20.47 20.97
CA ASP A 506 -0.62 -21.88 21.29
C ASP A 506 -0.88 -22.79 20.09
N SER A 507 -0.22 -23.95 20.13
CA SER A 507 -0.47 -25.06 19.22
C SER A 507 -1.80 -25.74 19.56
N CYS A 508 -2.51 -26.24 18.57
CA CYS A 508 -3.74 -27.01 18.75
C CYS A 508 -3.41 -28.46 19.09
N VAL A 509 -4.30 -29.14 19.81
CA VAL A 509 -4.16 -30.56 20.14
C VAL A 509 -5.31 -31.34 19.51
N LEU A 510 -4.99 -32.32 18.65
CA LEU A 510 -5.98 -33.18 18.01
C LEU A 510 -5.53 -34.65 18.12
N GLY A 511 -6.29 -35.47 18.84
CA GLY A 511 -5.99 -36.91 18.99
C GLY A 511 -4.58 -37.20 19.55
N GLY A 512 -4.07 -36.35 20.45
CA GLY A 512 -2.72 -36.45 21.02
C GLY A 512 -1.59 -35.88 20.13
N LYS A 513 -1.88 -35.48 18.89
CA LYS A 513 -0.90 -34.79 18.03
C LYS A 513 -0.97 -33.28 18.24
N LYS A 514 0.19 -32.65 18.34
CA LYS A 514 0.36 -31.20 18.43
C LYS A 514 0.43 -30.61 17.02
N ILE A 515 -0.48 -29.70 16.72
CA ILE A 515 -0.59 -28.99 15.44
C ILE A 515 -0.14 -27.55 15.67
N GLU A 516 0.86 -27.08 14.92
CA GLU A 516 1.43 -25.76 15.14
C GLU A 516 0.46 -24.62 14.81
N HIS A 517 0.69 -23.46 15.42
CA HIS A 517 -0.10 -22.28 15.14
C HIS A 517 0.08 -21.81 13.69
N GLY A 518 -1.02 -21.54 12.99
CA GLY A 518 -1.03 -21.05 11.62
C GLY A 518 -1.02 -22.16 10.55
N THR A 519 -0.92 -23.43 10.94
CA THR A 519 -0.93 -24.53 9.97
C THR A 519 -2.34 -24.82 9.47
N LEU A 520 -2.45 -24.98 8.15
CA LEU A 520 -3.62 -25.53 7.47
C LEU A 520 -3.48 -27.05 7.34
N PHE A 521 -4.55 -27.79 7.60
CA PHE A 521 -4.57 -29.24 7.50
C PHE A 521 -5.95 -29.74 7.07
N LEU A 522 -6.02 -30.99 6.60
CA LEU A 522 -7.27 -31.63 6.20
C LEU A 522 -7.74 -32.58 7.30
N MET A 523 -9.02 -32.48 7.66
CA MET A 523 -9.75 -33.47 8.46
C MET A 523 -10.81 -34.09 7.56
N GLU A 524 -10.56 -35.32 7.12
CA GLU A 524 -11.36 -35.99 6.08
C GLU A 524 -11.40 -35.13 4.80
N CYS A 525 -12.55 -34.54 4.48
CA CYS A 525 -12.76 -33.61 3.35
C CYS A 525 -12.81 -32.14 3.78
N ASN A 526 -12.71 -31.85 5.07
CA ASN A 526 -12.80 -30.50 5.61
C ASN A 526 -11.42 -29.85 5.73
N THR A 527 -11.32 -28.62 5.23
CA THR A 527 -10.14 -27.79 5.42
C THR A 527 -10.20 -27.14 6.78
N CYS A 528 -9.16 -27.34 7.58
CA CYS A 528 -9.03 -26.85 8.94
C CYS A 528 -7.79 -25.97 9.10
N SER A 529 -7.86 -25.04 10.04
CA SER A 529 -6.77 -24.16 10.43
C SER A 529 -6.61 -24.16 11.94
N CYS A 530 -5.36 -24.26 12.40
CA CYS A 530 -5.03 -24.06 13.81
C CYS A 530 -4.66 -22.60 14.08
N TYR A 531 -5.38 -21.92 14.97
CA TYR A 531 -5.11 -20.54 15.33
C TYR A 531 -5.25 -20.32 16.84
N ALA A 532 -4.15 -19.95 17.52
CA ALA A 532 -4.10 -19.72 18.97
C ALA A 532 -4.81 -20.82 19.80
N GLY A 533 -4.42 -22.08 19.57
CA GLY A 533 -5.00 -23.26 20.24
C GLY A 533 -6.38 -23.70 19.72
N GLU A 534 -6.97 -23.01 18.75
CA GLU A 534 -8.30 -23.30 18.22
C GLU A 534 -8.25 -23.90 16.82
N ILE A 535 -9.03 -24.96 16.63
CA ILE A 535 -9.23 -25.57 15.33
C ILE A 535 -10.52 -25.03 14.72
N VAL A 536 -10.40 -24.35 13.59
CA VAL A 536 -11.53 -23.89 12.79
C VAL A 536 -11.56 -24.71 11.51
N CYS A 537 -12.68 -25.33 11.18
CA CYS A 537 -12.84 -26.20 10.02
C CYS A 537 -14.02 -25.77 9.16
N THR A 538 -13.96 -26.09 7.87
CA THR A 538 -15.18 -26.12 7.04
C THR A 538 -16.15 -27.17 7.61
N LYS A 539 -17.46 -26.96 7.40
CA LYS A 539 -18.53 -27.85 7.89
C LYS A 539 -19.15 -28.70 6.78
N LYS A 540 -18.35 -29.16 5.81
CA LYS A 540 -18.82 -30.04 4.74
C LYS A 540 -19.01 -31.45 5.31
N GLN A 541 -20.10 -32.10 4.91
CA GLN A 541 -20.24 -33.52 5.16
C GLN A 541 -19.28 -34.26 4.22
N CYS A 542 -18.52 -35.22 4.74
CA CYS A 542 -17.60 -36.02 3.95
C CYS A 542 -18.28 -37.32 3.51
N ARG A 543 -18.16 -37.67 2.24
CA ARG A 543 -18.77 -38.89 1.70
C ARG A 543 -18.03 -40.10 2.26
N ASN A 544 -18.74 -40.97 2.98
CA ASN A 544 -18.21 -42.24 3.43
C ASN A 544 -18.34 -43.29 2.31
N PRO A 545 -17.23 -43.90 1.84
CA PRO A 545 -17.28 -44.86 0.73
C PRO A 545 -18.03 -46.16 1.08
N THR A 546 -18.31 -46.42 2.36
CA THR A 546 -19.02 -47.60 2.86
C THR A 546 -20.54 -47.45 2.96
N GLN A 547 -21.10 -46.26 2.72
CA GLN A 547 -22.55 -46.03 2.74
C GLN A 547 -23.17 -46.21 1.34
N THR A 548 -23.81 -47.35 1.12
CA THR A 548 -24.53 -47.74 -0.10
C THR A 548 -25.93 -47.12 -0.24
N ARG A 549 -26.36 -46.23 0.67
CA ARG A 549 -27.64 -45.52 0.55
C ARG A 549 -27.42 -44.08 0.12
N GLU A 550 -27.78 -43.77 -1.13
CA GLU A 550 -27.71 -42.44 -1.75
C GLU A 550 -28.58 -41.35 -1.08
N ILE A 551 -29.35 -41.69 -0.04
CA ILE A 551 -30.44 -40.85 0.49
C ILE A 551 -30.01 -39.91 1.65
N ALA A 552 -28.77 -39.99 2.15
CA ALA A 552 -28.35 -39.28 3.38
C ALA A 552 -27.24 -38.22 3.21
N PHE A 553 -26.99 -37.75 1.99
CA PHE A 553 -26.00 -36.71 1.71
C PHE A 553 -26.65 -35.54 0.98
N THR A 554 -27.00 -34.48 1.71
CA THR A 554 -27.67 -33.32 1.12
C THR A 554 -26.69 -32.31 0.53
N SER A 555 -25.38 -32.54 0.64
CA SER A 555 -24.26 -31.61 0.34
C SER A 555 -24.27 -30.29 1.12
N LEU A 556 -25.34 -30.00 1.87
CA LEU A 556 -25.50 -28.82 2.69
C LEU A 556 -24.80 -29.00 4.06
N PRO A 557 -24.36 -27.91 4.70
CA PRO A 557 -23.75 -27.96 6.02
C PRO A 557 -24.68 -28.63 7.04
N CYS A 558 -24.09 -29.39 7.97
CA CYS A 558 -24.81 -30.14 9.01
C CYS A 558 -25.88 -31.14 8.51
N ASN A 559 -25.79 -31.62 7.26
CA ASN A 559 -26.75 -32.55 6.65
C ASN A 559 -28.20 -32.00 6.61
N CYS A 560 -28.34 -30.69 6.43
CA CYS A 560 -29.64 -30.04 6.33
C CYS A 560 -30.38 -30.42 5.04
N VAL A 561 -31.69 -30.60 5.13
CA VAL A 561 -32.54 -30.90 3.97
C VAL A 561 -32.62 -29.65 3.06
N PRO A 562 -32.58 -29.80 1.72
CA PRO A 562 -32.56 -28.67 0.78
C PRO A 562 -33.95 -28.05 0.55
N HIS A 563 -34.68 -27.75 1.63
CA HIS A 563 -35.93 -26.99 1.54
C HIS A 563 -35.65 -25.50 1.71
N HIS A 564 -36.18 -24.69 0.80
CA HIS A 564 -36.07 -23.23 0.87
C HIS A 564 -37.26 -22.67 1.66
N VAL A 565 -37.09 -22.55 2.98
CA VAL A 565 -38.06 -21.95 3.92
C VAL A 565 -37.29 -20.94 4.77
N PRO A 566 -37.05 -19.73 4.25
CA PRO A 566 -36.07 -18.82 4.81
C PRO A 566 -36.44 -18.37 6.22
N VAL A 567 -35.42 -18.11 7.03
CA VAL A 567 -35.54 -17.51 8.35
C VAL A 567 -34.57 -16.33 8.46
N CYS A 568 -34.99 -15.28 9.14
CA CYS A 568 -34.17 -14.12 9.41
C CYS A 568 -33.56 -14.24 10.80
N GLY A 569 -32.24 -14.36 10.87
CA GLY A 569 -31.50 -14.37 12.12
C GLY A 569 -31.40 -12.99 12.75
N ARG A 570 -31.31 -12.93 14.07
CA ARG A 570 -31.07 -11.70 14.86
C ARG A 570 -29.77 -10.96 14.49
N ASN A 571 -28.88 -11.62 13.77
CA ASN A 571 -27.63 -11.08 13.25
C ASN A 571 -27.80 -10.42 11.87
N GLY A 572 -29.03 -10.28 11.36
CA GLY A 572 -29.33 -9.68 10.07
C GLY A 572 -29.12 -10.62 8.86
N VAL A 573 -28.77 -11.89 9.10
CA VAL A 573 -28.54 -12.87 8.03
C VAL A 573 -29.83 -13.62 7.70
N THR A 574 -30.17 -13.68 6.41
CA THR A 574 -31.19 -14.60 5.90
C THR A 574 -30.57 -15.98 5.75
N TYR A 575 -31.06 -16.95 6.51
CA TYR A 575 -30.71 -18.35 6.32
C TYR A 575 -31.78 -19.01 5.45
N PRO A 576 -31.42 -19.80 4.42
CA PRO A 576 -32.42 -20.39 3.55
C PRO A 576 -33.37 -21.39 4.22
N ASN A 577 -32.97 -21.94 5.37
CA ASN A 577 -33.86 -22.68 6.27
C ASN A 577 -33.38 -22.66 7.72
N SER A 578 -34.28 -23.05 8.63
CA SER A 578 -34.04 -23.12 10.07
C SER A 578 -32.92 -24.11 10.44
N CYS A 579 -32.74 -25.20 9.68
CA CYS A 579 -31.64 -26.13 9.93
C CYS A 579 -30.28 -25.46 9.68
N LEU A 580 -30.13 -24.69 8.60
CA LEU A 580 -28.91 -23.95 8.29
C LEU A 580 -28.64 -22.83 9.30
N ALA A 581 -29.69 -22.16 9.80
CA ALA A 581 -29.55 -21.19 10.91
C ALA A 581 -28.99 -21.86 12.18
N LYS A 582 -29.54 -23.02 12.56
CA LYS A 582 -29.04 -23.83 13.69
C LYS A 582 -27.61 -24.32 13.47
N CYS A 583 -27.28 -24.74 12.24
CA CYS A 583 -25.93 -25.15 11.86
C CYS A 583 -24.91 -24.00 12.00
N ALA A 584 -25.35 -22.76 11.79
CA ALA A 584 -24.58 -21.55 12.01
C ALA A 584 -24.51 -21.12 13.49
N GLY A 585 -25.16 -21.85 14.42
CA GLY A 585 -25.09 -21.63 15.86
C GLY A 585 -26.24 -20.79 16.44
N LEU A 586 -27.31 -20.54 15.68
CA LEU A 586 -28.49 -19.85 16.18
C LEU A 586 -29.42 -20.82 16.92
N SER A 587 -30.03 -20.37 18.00
CA SER A 587 -31.14 -21.06 18.68
C SER A 587 -32.50 -20.67 18.08
N ASP A 588 -33.57 -21.37 18.46
CA ASP A 588 -34.94 -21.06 17.98
C ASP A 588 -35.42 -19.66 18.38
N SER A 589 -34.88 -19.07 19.45
CA SER A 589 -35.17 -17.69 19.84
C SER A 589 -34.34 -16.65 19.07
N ASP A 590 -33.37 -17.09 18.27
CA ASP A 590 -32.43 -16.19 17.59
C ASP A 590 -32.82 -15.91 16.13
N PHE A 591 -33.92 -16.48 15.63
CA PHE A 591 -34.42 -16.23 14.28
C PHE A 591 -35.95 -16.28 14.24
N GLU A 592 -36.54 -15.71 13.20
CA GLU A 592 -37.97 -15.85 12.94
C GLU A 592 -38.20 -16.13 11.44
N PHE A 593 -39.34 -16.72 11.11
CA PHE A 593 -39.67 -17.14 9.73
C PHE A 593 -39.76 -15.95 8.75
N GLY A 594 -39.39 -16.22 7.50
CA GLY A 594 -39.28 -15.24 6.42
C GLY A 594 -37.85 -14.69 6.28
N PRO A 595 -37.47 -14.21 5.07
CA PRO A 595 -36.17 -13.58 4.86
C PRO A 595 -36.06 -12.22 5.57
N CYS A 596 -34.85 -11.76 5.85
CA CYS A 596 -34.65 -10.45 6.49
C CYS A 596 -35.11 -9.28 5.61
N THR A 597 -35.13 -9.46 4.28
CA THR A 597 -35.63 -8.42 3.37
C THR A 597 -37.14 -8.22 3.42
N SER A 598 -37.92 -9.25 3.79
CA SER A 598 -39.38 -9.12 3.93
C SER A 598 -39.81 -8.46 5.24
N LYS A 599 -38.90 -8.34 6.21
CA LYS A 599 -39.17 -7.68 7.48
C LYS A 599 -38.89 -6.19 7.37
N ASN A 600 -39.83 -5.38 7.83
CA ASN A 600 -39.66 -3.94 7.91
C ASN A 600 -39.17 -3.56 9.32
N PRO A 601 -37.88 -3.19 9.48
CA PRO A 601 -37.34 -2.83 10.80
C PRO A 601 -37.96 -1.54 11.36
N CYS A 602 -38.64 -0.74 10.52
CA CYS A 602 -39.31 0.49 10.93
C CYS A 602 -40.78 0.32 11.34
N GLU A 603 -41.34 -0.88 11.25
CA GLU A 603 -42.75 -1.13 11.55
C GLU A 603 -43.11 -0.87 13.03
N SER A 604 -42.17 -1.13 13.95
CA SER A 604 -42.35 -0.88 15.39
C SER A 604 -42.17 0.58 15.80
N HIS A 605 -42.03 1.51 14.85
CA HIS A 605 -41.78 2.94 15.10
C HIS A 605 -40.62 3.19 16.09
N PRO A 606 -39.40 2.71 15.79
CA PRO A 606 -38.30 2.72 16.76
C PRO A 606 -37.60 4.08 16.93
N CYS A 607 -37.93 5.08 16.10
CA CYS A 607 -37.29 6.40 16.11
C CYS A 607 -38.07 7.42 16.95
N SER A 608 -37.40 8.49 17.36
CA SER A 608 -38.00 9.56 18.18
C SER A 608 -38.93 10.46 17.37
N GLU A 609 -39.76 11.28 18.04
CA GLU A 609 -40.64 12.23 17.37
C GLU A 609 -39.86 13.23 16.50
N GLY A 610 -40.18 13.28 15.21
CA GLY A 610 -39.53 14.17 14.22
C GLY A 610 -38.37 13.52 13.45
N GLU A 611 -38.06 12.26 13.73
CA GLU A 611 -37.13 11.45 12.96
C GLU A 611 -37.87 10.52 11.99
N VAL A 612 -37.28 10.27 10.84
CA VAL A 612 -37.77 9.30 9.86
C VAL A 612 -36.93 8.04 9.96
N CYS A 613 -37.59 6.91 10.22
CA CYS A 613 -36.95 5.60 10.21
C CYS A 613 -36.73 5.13 8.76
N LEU A 614 -35.50 4.74 8.43
CA LEU A 614 -35.16 4.12 7.16
C LEU A 614 -34.52 2.74 7.41
N PRO A 615 -34.89 1.70 6.65
CA PRO A 615 -34.19 0.42 6.70
C PRO A 615 -32.72 0.59 6.32
N SER A 616 -31.81 0.11 7.17
CA SER A 616 -30.37 0.08 6.93
C SER A 616 -29.87 -1.30 7.35
N ARG A 617 -29.98 -2.24 6.40
CA ARG A 617 -29.73 -3.66 6.65
C ARG A 617 -28.23 -3.90 6.78
N GLN A 618 -27.84 -4.71 7.75
CA GLN A 618 -26.44 -5.06 7.98
C GLN A 618 -26.30 -6.43 8.63
N VAL A 619 -25.19 -7.10 8.36
CA VAL A 619 -24.86 -8.40 8.95
C VAL A 619 -23.88 -8.22 10.11
N CYS A 620 -24.29 -8.64 11.30
CA CYS A 620 -23.42 -8.69 12.47
C CYS A 620 -22.69 -10.05 12.53
N LEU A 621 -21.37 -10.04 12.40
CA LEU A 621 -20.56 -11.27 12.34
C LEU A 621 -20.54 -12.07 13.66
N SER A 622 -20.85 -11.42 14.79
CA SER A 622 -20.91 -12.02 16.11
C SER A 622 -22.34 -11.96 16.67
N LEU A 623 -22.79 -13.08 17.27
CA LEU A 623 -24.06 -13.15 18.00
C LEU A 623 -24.04 -12.40 19.34
N LEU A 624 -22.86 -11.95 19.78
CA LEU A 624 -22.70 -11.10 20.97
C LEU A 624 -23.01 -9.63 20.66
N HIS A 625 -23.06 -9.23 19.39
CA HIS A 625 -23.47 -7.89 19.00
C HIS A 625 -24.98 -7.76 19.19
N LYS A 626 -25.39 -7.10 20.28
CA LYS A 626 -26.80 -6.91 20.65
C LYS A 626 -27.03 -5.47 21.13
N PRO A 627 -27.97 -4.72 20.53
CA PRO A 627 -28.75 -5.06 19.34
C PRO A 627 -27.91 -5.04 18.05
N CYS A 628 -28.32 -5.80 17.03
CA CYS A 628 -27.81 -5.68 15.66
C CYS A 628 -28.78 -4.78 14.89
N GLU A 629 -28.58 -3.47 14.96
CA GLU A 629 -29.50 -2.47 14.41
C GLU A 629 -29.75 -2.70 12.91
N GLN A 630 -31.00 -2.73 12.47
CA GLN A 630 -31.37 -2.93 11.04
C GLN A 630 -32.04 -1.70 10.43
N TYR A 631 -32.05 -0.58 11.17
CA TYR A 631 -32.61 0.68 10.75
C TYR A 631 -31.68 1.82 11.15
N THR A 632 -31.90 2.97 10.54
CA THR A 632 -31.29 4.23 10.94
C THR A 632 -32.37 5.30 11.07
N CYS A 633 -32.24 6.14 12.10
CA CYS A 633 -33.15 7.26 12.33
C CYS A 633 -32.51 8.52 11.78
N VAL A 634 -33.22 9.19 10.86
CA VAL A 634 -32.74 10.39 10.20
C VAL A 634 -33.64 11.57 10.58
N SER A 635 -33.05 12.56 11.24
CA SER A 635 -33.74 13.82 11.55
C SER A 635 -33.84 14.69 10.30
N ALA A 636 -35.06 15.05 9.91
CA ALA A 636 -35.31 15.99 8.81
C ALA A 636 -35.14 17.47 9.25
N ARG A 637 -34.97 17.71 10.55
CA ARG A 637 -34.83 19.07 11.13
C ARG A 637 -33.40 19.57 11.14
N ASP A 638 -32.43 18.65 11.12
CA ASP A 638 -31.02 19.01 11.17
C ASP A 638 -30.51 19.54 9.83
N SER A 639 -29.41 20.29 9.89
CA SER A 639 -28.74 20.76 8.67
C SER A 639 -28.14 19.57 7.92
N CYS A 640 -28.77 19.12 6.83
CA CYS A 640 -28.26 18.00 6.03
C CYS A 640 -26.81 18.20 5.52
N SER A 641 -26.30 19.44 5.51
CA SER A 641 -24.92 19.78 5.15
C SER A 641 -23.87 19.39 6.21
N SER A 642 -24.27 19.16 7.47
CA SER A 642 -23.34 18.72 8.53
C SER A 642 -23.09 17.21 8.52
N HIS A 643 -23.94 16.44 7.83
CA HIS A 643 -23.77 15.00 7.69
C HIS A 643 -22.68 14.68 6.68
N ALA A 644 -21.95 13.58 6.92
CA ALA A 644 -20.93 13.08 6.00
C ALA A 644 -21.51 12.80 4.61
N TYR A 645 -20.68 12.98 3.58
CA TYR A 645 -21.03 12.61 2.21
C TYR A 645 -21.09 11.08 2.10
N MET A 646 -22.32 10.55 2.02
CA MET A 646 -22.64 9.13 1.93
C MET A 646 -23.76 9.00 0.89
N PRO A 647 -23.43 8.95 -0.41
CA PRO A 647 -24.43 9.08 -1.46
C PRO A 647 -25.46 7.96 -1.40
N VAL A 648 -26.69 8.28 -1.78
CA VAL A 648 -27.81 7.32 -1.83
C VAL A 648 -28.59 7.49 -3.12
N CYS A 649 -29.19 6.40 -3.59
CA CYS A 649 -30.02 6.38 -4.80
C CYS A 649 -31.49 6.14 -4.46
N ASP A 650 -32.38 6.96 -5.02
CA ASP A 650 -33.81 6.74 -4.90
C ASP A 650 -34.36 5.75 -5.96
N THR A 651 -35.65 5.42 -5.86
CA THR A 651 -36.32 4.49 -6.78
C THR A 651 -36.52 5.04 -8.20
N GLU A 652 -36.38 6.36 -8.39
CA GLU A 652 -36.40 7.03 -9.71
C GLU A 652 -34.99 7.09 -10.32
N GLY A 653 -33.96 6.71 -9.55
CA GLY A 653 -32.56 6.73 -9.93
C GLY A 653 -31.93 8.12 -9.89
N VAL A 654 -32.42 8.98 -8.98
CA VAL A 654 -31.84 10.27 -8.62
C VAL A 654 -30.91 10.07 -7.43
N GLN A 655 -29.70 10.61 -7.54
CA GLN A 655 -28.68 10.52 -6.49
C GLN A 655 -28.80 11.70 -5.52
N TYR A 656 -28.69 11.41 -4.22
CA TYR A 656 -28.62 12.38 -3.13
C TYR A 656 -27.29 12.27 -2.37
N ASN A 657 -26.82 13.37 -1.77
CA ASN A 657 -25.52 13.40 -1.07
C ASN A 657 -25.50 12.57 0.22
N ASN A 658 -26.65 12.42 0.88
CA ASN A 658 -26.86 11.64 2.09
C ASN A 658 -28.35 11.37 2.32
N LEU A 659 -28.66 10.48 3.26
CA LEU A 659 -30.03 10.12 3.62
C LEU A 659 -30.87 11.31 4.09
N CYS A 660 -30.27 12.32 4.74
CA CYS A 660 -30.99 13.53 5.16
C CYS A 660 -31.59 14.29 3.98
N TYR A 661 -30.82 14.47 2.90
CA TYR A 661 -31.35 15.08 1.68
C TYR A 661 -32.49 14.25 1.09
N LEU A 662 -32.33 12.93 0.98
CA LEU A 662 -33.37 12.04 0.45
C LEU A 662 -34.69 12.17 1.23
N VAL A 663 -34.62 12.15 2.57
CA VAL A 663 -35.78 12.34 3.46
C VAL A 663 -36.38 13.73 3.29
N ARG A 664 -35.56 14.78 3.23
CA ARG A 664 -36.01 16.17 3.06
C ARG A 664 -36.76 16.40 1.75
N TYR A 665 -36.38 15.68 0.69
CA TYR A 665 -37.08 15.69 -0.60
C TYR A 665 -38.27 14.72 -0.68
N GLY A 666 -38.55 13.96 0.39
CA GLY A 666 -39.66 13.02 0.44
C GLY A 666 -39.55 11.86 -0.56
N LYS A 667 -38.32 11.48 -0.92
CA LYS A 667 -38.06 10.37 -1.85
C LYS A 667 -37.91 9.04 -1.13
N THR A 668 -38.13 7.95 -1.84
CA THR A 668 -38.00 6.58 -1.32
C THR A 668 -36.62 6.01 -1.66
N LEU A 669 -35.93 5.49 -0.63
CA LEU A 669 -34.62 4.87 -0.78
C LEU A 669 -34.74 3.59 -1.64
N ALA A 670 -33.96 3.49 -2.71
CA ALA A 670 -33.78 2.25 -3.45
C ALA A 670 -32.62 1.44 -2.86
N TYR A 671 -31.46 2.08 -2.70
CA TYR A 671 -30.26 1.49 -2.10
C TYR A 671 -29.29 2.57 -1.62
N GLU A 672 -28.44 2.20 -0.67
CA GLU A 672 -27.32 3.03 -0.22
C GLU A 672 -26.17 2.95 -1.25
N GLY A 673 -25.46 4.06 -1.46
CA GLY A 673 -24.43 4.19 -2.48
C GLY A 673 -24.80 5.11 -3.65
N PRO A 674 -23.83 5.47 -4.52
CA PRO A 674 -24.09 6.27 -5.70
C PRO A 674 -25.00 5.53 -6.68
N CYS A 675 -25.79 6.26 -7.47
CA CYS A 675 -26.67 5.62 -8.45
C CYS A 675 -25.85 4.87 -9.51
N LEU A 676 -26.07 3.57 -9.59
CA LEU A 676 -25.38 2.68 -10.52
C LEU A 676 -25.91 2.86 -11.96
N VAL A 677 -25.02 2.62 -12.93
CA VAL A 677 -25.29 2.62 -14.37
C VAL A 677 -24.98 1.24 -14.95
N GLY A 678 -25.71 0.82 -15.99
CA GLY A 678 -25.49 -0.50 -16.63
C GLY A 678 -26.12 -1.69 -15.90
N CYS A 679 -27.12 -1.45 -15.04
CA CYS A 679 -27.92 -2.46 -14.35
C CYS A 679 -29.42 -2.15 -14.53
N ASP A 680 -30.26 -3.18 -14.44
CA ASP A 680 -31.71 -3.01 -14.45
C ASP A 680 -32.20 -2.39 -13.13
N ARG A 681 -32.91 -1.26 -13.21
CA ARG A 681 -33.47 -0.53 -12.05
C ARG A 681 -34.80 -1.11 -11.55
N THR A 682 -35.40 -2.00 -12.32
CA THR A 682 -36.71 -2.60 -12.03
C THR A 682 -36.67 -4.10 -12.23
N GLY A 683 -37.58 -4.81 -11.57
CA GLY A 683 -37.68 -6.27 -11.65
C GLY A 683 -36.96 -6.94 -10.49
N LEU A 684 -37.71 -7.77 -9.76
CA LEU A 684 -37.19 -8.51 -8.62
C LEU A 684 -36.11 -9.49 -9.06
N VAL A 685 -35.07 -9.63 -8.25
CA VAL A 685 -33.99 -10.58 -8.48
C VAL A 685 -33.65 -11.32 -7.20
N CYS A 686 -33.25 -12.59 -7.32
CA CYS A 686 -32.70 -13.35 -6.22
C CYS A 686 -31.18 -13.21 -6.23
N GLY A 687 -30.61 -12.76 -5.11
CA GLY A 687 -29.18 -12.72 -4.89
C GLY A 687 -28.61 -14.09 -4.54
N VAL A 688 -27.30 -14.28 -4.76
CA VAL A 688 -26.57 -15.51 -4.36
C VAL A 688 -26.55 -15.74 -2.84
N ASP A 689 -26.95 -14.74 -2.05
CA ASP A 689 -27.11 -14.78 -0.61
C ASP A 689 -28.52 -15.27 -0.16
N GLY A 690 -29.41 -15.56 -1.11
CA GLY A 690 -30.77 -16.01 -0.85
C GLY A 690 -31.74 -14.88 -0.49
N ASN A 691 -31.36 -13.61 -0.66
CA ASN A 691 -32.24 -12.46 -0.49
C ASN A 691 -32.85 -12.01 -1.81
N THR A 692 -34.14 -11.65 -1.77
CA THR A 692 -34.80 -10.99 -2.91
C THR A 692 -34.61 -9.49 -2.85
N TYR A 693 -34.09 -8.92 -3.94
CA TYR A 693 -33.85 -7.50 -4.11
C TYR A 693 -34.87 -6.86 -5.05
N ALA A 694 -35.14 -5.57 -4.86
CA ALA A 694 -36.10 -4.80 -5.65
C ALA A 694 -35.68 -4.64 -7.13
N SER A 695 -34.37 -4.70 -7.39
CA SER A 695 -33.77 -4.55 -8.71
C SER A 695 -32.37 -5.15 -8.76
N GLU A 696 -31.84 -5.35 -9.96
CA GLU A 696 -30.45 -5.76 -10.17
C GLU A 696 -29.48 -4.71 -9.59
N CYS A 697 -29.76 -3.42 -9.79
CA CYS A 697 -28.96 -2.35 -9.20
C CYS A 697 -28.93 -2.41 -7.66
N ALA A 698 -30.05 -2.75 -7.02
CA ALA A 698 -30.10 -2.87 -5.56
C ALA A 698 -29.26 -4.05 -5.04
N ALA A 699 -29.26 -5.19 -5.76
CA ALA A 699 -28.39 -6.33 -5.43
C ALA A 699 -26.91 -5.96 -5.58
N MET A 700 -26.54 -5.32 -6.70
CA MET A 700 -25.16 -4.87 -6.94
C MET A 700 -24.69 -3.83 -5.93
N ALA A 701 -25.56 -2.90 -5.51
CA ALA A 701 -25.24 -1.91 -4.49
C ALA A 701 -24.97 -2.55 -3.12
N ALA A 702 -25.65 -3.66 -2.80
CA ALA A 702 -25.35 -4.51 -1.65
C ALA A 702 -24.15 -5.45 -1.86
N SER A 703 -23.38 -5.27 -2.94
CA SER A 703 -22.26 -6.15 -3.32
C SER A 703 -22.65 -7.62 -3.53
N VAL A 704 -23.91 -7.89 -3.87
CA VAL A 704 -24.45 -9.22 -4.12
C VAL A 704 -24.67 -9.43 -5.61
N THR A 705 -24.11 -10.53 -6.13
CA THR A 705 -24.34 -10.96 -7.51
C THR A 705 -25.74 -11.58 -7.64
N VAL A 706 -26.43 -11.29 -8.74
CA VAL A 706 -27.73 -11.90 -9.06
C VAL A 706 -27.53 -13.38 -9.41
N ASP A 707 -28.31 -14.25 -8.76
CA ASP A 707 -28.38 -15.69 -9.07
C ASP A 707 -29.36 -15.93 -10.22
N TYR A 708 -30.60 -15.45 -10.08
CA TYR A 708 -31.65 -15.52 -11.11
C TYR A 708 -32.69 -14.40 -10.94
N ARG A 709 -33.50 -14.17 -11.99
CA ARG A 709 -34.60 -13.19 -11.96
C ARG A 709 -35.81 -13.74 -11.23
N GLY A 710 -36.51 -12.88 -10.49
CA GLY A 710 -37.68 -13.22 -9.67
C GLY A 710 -37.35 -13.36 -8.18
N ASN A 711 -38.32 -13.87 -7.42
CA ASN A 711 -38.17 -14.11 -5.99
C ASN A 711 -37.30 -15.33 -5.71
N CYS A 712 -36.58 -15.32 -4.59
CA CYS A 712 -35.84 -16.50 -4.15
C CYS A 712 -36.80 -17.66 -3.82
N ALA A 713 -36.60 -18.81 -4.47
CA ALA A 713 -37.50 -19.95 -4.39
C ALA A 713 -36.81 -21.31 -4.24
N ALA A 714 -35.49 -21.39 -4.42
CA ALA A 714 -34.74 -22.64 -4.30
C ALA A 714 -33.39 -22.45 -3.61
N LEU A 715 -32.85 -23.58 -3.18
CA LEU A 715 -31.54 -23.73 -2.58
C LEU A 715 -30.57 -24.40 -3.55
N GLY A 716 -29.40 -23.80 -3.73
CA GLY A 716 -28.28 -24.44 -4.41
C GLY A 716 -27.54 -25.41 -3.51
N TYR A 717 -27.15 -26.56 -4.05
CA TYR A 717 -26.21 -27.49 -3.42
C TYR A 717 -24.77 -26.94 -3.43
N ILE A 718 -23.93 -27.40 -2.49
CA ILE A 718 -22.53 -26.98 -2.43
C ILE A 718 -21.70 -27.82 -3.41
N GLY A 719 -21.49 -27.26 -4.60
CA GLY A 719 -20.65 -27.83 -5.65
C GLY A 719 -19.27 -27.16 -5.77
N ASN A 720 -18.38 -27.82 -6.52
CA ASN A 720 -17.18 -27.20 -7.08
C ASN A 720 -17.26 -27.08 -8.62
N ALA A 721 -18.30 -27.65 -9.24
CA ALA A 721 -18.52 -27.60 -10.67
C ALA A 721 -19.43 -26.42 -11.05
N ALA A 722 -19.20 -25.89 -12.25
CA ALA A 722 -20.02 -24.84 -12.86
C ALA A 722 -21.26 -25.44 -13.53
N GLU A 723 -22.21 -25.87 -12.71
CA GLU A 723 -23.47 -26.48 -13.14
C GLU A 723 -24.63 -25.90 -12.34
N ILE A 724 -25.86 -26.12 -12.82
CA ILE A 724 -27.06 -25.72 -12.11
C ILE A 724 -27.19 -26.60 -10.86
N GLN A 725 -27.12 -25.97 -9.68
CA GLN A 725 -27.09 -26.66 -8.38
C GLN A 725 -28.47 -26.74 -7.71
N CYS A 726 -29.55 -26.33 -8.38
CA CYS A 726 -30.92 -26.44 -7.85
C CYS A 726 -31.82 -27.31 -8.75
N ARG A 727 -32.88 -27.89 -8.17
CA ARG A 727 -33.81 -28.83 -8.84
C ARG A 727 -35.12 -28.19 -9.31
N SER A 728 -35.22 -26.87 -9.34
CA SER A 728 -36.47 -26.18 -9.63
C SER A 728 -36.57 -25.86 -11.12
N ASP A 729 -37.52 -26.48 -11.83
CA ASP A 729 -37.81 -26.18 -13.24
C ASP A 729 -38.33 -24.75 -13.46
N ALA A 730 -38.74 -24.07 -12.38
CA ALA A 730 -39.19 -22.68 -12.41
C ALA A 730 -38.03 -21.67 -12.47
N ILE A 731 -36.79 -22.09 -12.22
CA ILE A 731 -35.63 -21.19 -12.20
C ILE A 731 -34.90 -21.28 -13.54
N GLN A 732 -34.84 -20.14 -14.24
CA GLN A 732 -34.07 -20.01 -15.47
C GLN A 732 -32.74 -19.31 -15.18
N CYS A 733 -31.65 -20.07 -15.25
CA CYS A 733 -30.31 -19.53 -15.06
C CYS A 733 -29.84 -18.73 -16.29
N PRO A 734 -29.15 -17.60 -16.09
CA PRO A 734 -28.49 -16.89 -17.19
C PRO A 734 -27.36 -17.73 -17.79
N PRO A 735 -27.12 -17.66 -19.11
CA PRO A 735 -26.00 -18.35 -19.73
C PRO A 735 -24.66 -17.72 -19.32
N LEU A 736 -23.59 -18.52 -19.32
CA LEU A 736 -22.23 -18.01 -19.12
C LEU A 736 -21.84 -17.05 -20.24
N VAL A 737 -21.12 -15.98 -19.86
CA VAL A 737 -20.68 -14.91 -20.80
C VAL A 737 -19.81 -15.45 -21.94
N SER A 738 -19.04 -16.51 -21.70
CA SER A 738 -18.18 -17.16 -22.70
C SER A 738 -18.27 -18.69 -22.60
N PRO A 739 -18.31 -19.42 -23.74
CA PRO A 739 -18.36 -20.88 -23.76
C PRO A 739 -17.07 -21.54 -23.24
N HIS A 740 -15.94 -20.81 -23.23
CA HIS A 740 -14.65 -21.29 -22.71
C HIS A 740 -14.45 -20.98 -21.22
N CYS A 741 -15.45 -20.39 -20.56
CA CYS A 741 -15.34 -20.08 -19.15
C CYS A 741 -15.55 -21.34 -18.30
N LEU A 742 -14.57 -21.67 -17.45
CA LEU A 742 -14.67 -22.80 -16.52
C LEU A 742 -15.79 -22.62 -15.48
N GLY A 743 -16.20 -21.37 -15.23
CA GLY A 743 -17.32 -20.98 -14.37
C GLY A 743 -17.21 -21.42 -12.90
N VAL A 744 -18.09 -20.92 -12.06
CA VAL A 744 -18.29 -21.42 -10.69
C VAL A 744 -19.72 -21.16 -10.25
N THR A 745 -20.32 -22.12 -9.54
CA THR A 745 -21.59 -21.88 -8.84
C THR A 745 -21.28 -21.49 -7.40
N PRO A 746 -21.64 -20.28 -6.93
CA PRO A 746 -21.40 -19.87 -5.56
C PRO A 746 -22.03 -20.84 -4.55
N PRO A 747 -21.40 -21.11 -3.39
CA PRO A 747 -21.96 -22.04 -2.41
C PRO A 747 -23.36 -21.61 -1.94
N GLY A 748 -24.37 -22.44 -2.19
CA GLY A 748 -25.77 -22.13 -1.84
C GLY A 748 -26.60 -21.48 -2.94
N ALA A 749 -25.96 -21.00 -4.03
CA ALA A 749 -26.63 -20.41 -5.20
C ALA A 749 -27.00 -21.48 -6.24
N CYS A 750 -28.02 -21.20 -7.06
CA CYS A 750 -28.48 -22.14 -8.08
C CYS A 750 -27.64 -22.09 -9.36
N CYS A 751 -27.28 -20.91 -9.83
CA CYS A 751 -26.81 -20.69 -11.19
C CYS A 751 -25.29 -20.51 -11.28
N PRO A 752 -24.63 -21.13 -12.27
CA PRO A 752 -23.20 -20.93 -12.49
C PRO A 752 -22.93 -19.54 -13.08
N ILE A 753 -21.85 -18.91 -12.64
CA ILE A 753 -21.37 -17.62 -13.15
C ILE A 753 -19.95 -17.76 -13.68
N CYS A 754 -19.58 -16.93 -14.65
CA CYS A 754 -18.21 -16.87 -15.15
C CYS A 754 -17.35 -16.05 -14.18
N ALA A 755 -16.79 -16.70 -13.17
CA ALA A 755 -15.99 -16.04 -12.13
C ALA A 755 -14.95 -16.99 -11.50
N GLY A 756 -14.00 -16.41 -10.77
CA GLY A 756 -13.20 -17.13 -9.78
C GLY A 756 -13.86 -17.08 -8.41
N ALA A 757 -13.74 -18.14 -7.60
CA ALA A 757 -14.27 -18.17 -6.25
C ALA A 757 -13.16 -18.12 -5.19
N LEU A 758 -13.23 -17.13 -4.31
CA LEU A 758 -12.44 -17.07 -3.08
C LEU A 758 -13.30 -17.59 -1.92
N ARG A 759 -12.78 -18.57 -1.16
CA ARG A 759 -13.44 -19.11 0.03
C ARG A 759 -12.63 -18.73 1.26
N VAL A 760 -13.24 -17.98 2.17
CA VAL A 760 -12.58 -17.53 3.40
C VAL A 760 -13.08 -18.35 4.58
N LEU A 761 -12.15 -18.94 5.31
CA LEU A 761 -12.42 -19.57 6.60
C LEU A 761 -12.06 -18.57 7.69
N TYR A 762 -13.04 -18.15 8.50
CA TYR A 762 -12.82 -17.22 9.59
C TYR A 762 -13.19 -17.83 10.95
N SER A 763 -12.54 -17.35 12.01
CA SER A 763 -12.82 -17.77 13.38
C SER A 763 -13.83 -16.82 14.04
N GLN A 764 -15.05 -17.31 14.28
CA GLN A 764 -16.08 -16.56 15.01
C GLN A 764 -15.59 -16.08 16.39
N LYS A 765 -14.82 -16.91 17.10
CA LYS A 765 -14.29 -16.56 18.41
C LYS A 765 -13.30 -15.39 18.36
N GLN A 766 -12.52 -15.26 17.27
CA GLN A 766 -11.64 -14.09 17.09
C GLN A 766 -12.45 -12.82 16.81
N VAL A 767 -13.59 -12.92 16.12
CA VAL A 767 -14.53 -11.80 15.96
C VAL A 767 -15.15 -11.43 17.30
N ASP A 768 -15.59 -12.40 18.09
CA ASP A 768 -16.14 -12.20 19.43
C ASP A 768 -15.14 -11.48 20.36
N ARG A 769 -13.87 -11.88 20.30
CA ARG A 769 -12.78 -11.22 21.03
C ARG A 769 -12.56 -9.78 20.58
N ALA A 770 -12.57 -9.53 19.27
CA ALA A 770 -12.45 -8.18 18.73
C ALA A 770 -13.62 -7.30 19.20
N LEU A 771 -14.86 -7.84 19.19
CA LEU A 771 -16.04 -7.14 19.69
C LEU A 771 -15.91 -6.79 21.18
N TYR A 772 -15.44 -7.72 22.02
CA TYR A 772 -15.22 -7.44 23.45
C TYR A 772 -14.22 -6.30 23.67
N ALA A 773 -13.15 -6.26 22.88
CA ALA A 773 -12.13 -5.23 22.97
C ALA A 773 -12.59 -3.86 22.44
N LEU A 774 -13.48 -3.84 21.44
CA LEU A 774 -14.00 -2.63 20.78
C LEU A 774 -15.26 -2.04 21.45
N ARG A 775 -15.70 -2.54 22.61
CA ARG A 775 -16.90 -2.04 23.31
C ARG A 775 -16.86 -0.50 23.44
N GLY A 776 -17.71 0.19 22.68
CA GLY A 776 -17.71 1.64 22.52
C GLY A 776 -18.03 2.09 21.08
N SER A 777 -17.56 3.28 20.68
CA SER A 777 -17.88 3.97 19.41
C SER A 777 -17.37 3.31 18.12
N ALA A 778 -16.79 2.10 18.18
CA ALA A 778 -16.18 1.39 17.05
C ALA A 778 -16.89 0.07 16.67
N MET A 779 -18.06 -0.23 17.24
CA MET A 779 -18.78 -1.48 16.94
C MET A 779 -19.32 -1.57 15.49
N SER A 780 -19.50 -0.43 14.82
CA SER A 780 -19.87 -0.38 13.39
C SER A 780 -18.78 -0.93 12.45
N ALA A 781 -17.54 -1.07 12.93
CA ALA A 781 -16.47 -1.70 12.14
C ALA A 781 -16.58 -3.23 12.06
N LEU A 782 -17.50 -3.83 12.82
CA LEU A 782 -17.73 -5.29 12.88
C LEU A 782 -19.06 -5.70 12.24
N SER A 783 -19.74 -4.77 11.57
CA SER A 783 -20.84 -5.06 10.66
C SER A 783 -20.34 -5.10 9.22
N VAL A 784 -20.99 -5.93 8.42
CA VAL A 784 -20.84 -5.95 6.97
C VAL A 784 -22.12 -5.36 6.39
N HIS A 785 -21.98 -4.29 5.62
CA HIS A 785 -23.06 -3.62 4.90
C HIS A 785 -23.28 -4.25 3.53
#